data_AF-A0A840IQL0-F1
#
_entry.id   AF-A0A840IQL0-F1
#
_cell.length_a   1.000
_cell.length_b   1.000
_cell.length_c   1.000
_cell.angle_alpha   90.00
_cell.angle_beta   90.00
_cell.angle_gamma   90.00
#
_symmetry.space_group_name_H-M   'P 1'
#
loop_
_entity.id
_entity.type
_entity.pdbx_description
1 polymer ?
#
loop_
_entity_poly.entity_id
_entity_poly.type
_entity_poly.pdbx_seq_one_letter_code
_entity_poly.pdbx_strand_id
1 'polypeptide(L)'
;MNELPDTAAFARWIGTFAASLTEHEAHLNALDAAIGDADHGVNLRRGALVLATLVRHHDFSRPEQLLRAVGSTIVDHVGGASGPLYGSFFVRMAAALATTTGAVPLVGAMRAGVAGVAELGGAEPGDKTLYDALAPAVDALESALSAGQSPARALARAAAAAEAGRDATIAMIAKKGRASYLGERSAGHQDPGATSAALLIAAARTLIPSTLQGVALSGPRFVNDPRSFVADSLRGVVANAADLRWVPDPGYLVRETTPPAGRVALVSGGGSGHEPLHAGFVGEGMLTAAAPGLIFSSPNAVQIHAATAAAHAGAGVVHIVKNYTGDVLNFAIAAELAAAEGIAVETVVVDDDVASDRDGEGPGRRGTAATLVVEKICGAAAQRGDALADVAALGRRTAAAARSMAVALRAPILPGETRPSFDLAEGEAELGIGIHGERGTSRIPSATAGELVAALVDPIVRALGLSDGDDTIVVVNGLGATHDLELSLVFAEVADRLAGAGVRIRRSLVGTFVTALDMSGVSVTLVRVDDEMLDLFDAPTAAPAWPNVPPVEFSGIGDRRPPEITLRVPAAGSADDPVLPPPGDDDLSHHETVAWLQSFADRVIASEPQLTDLDRSAGDGDFGATQLAALTGLGDLAARGYRSLSPLFQLISESYLVRAGGTSGALFGMFFRAFARATAQAGSDGIPLTVLAAASAEGLRIVRELGGASAGDRTMIDALEPAVTALEQASREGASLPAALAAAAGAADSGVRATAEMTARRGRASYLGDSARGVVDPGAVVVHWFFDTATAVIRDSRAHRTGVRWPE
;
A
#
# COMPACT_ATOMS: atom_id res chain seq x y z
N MET A 1 25.04 17.37 8.90
CA MET A 1 25.19 15.91 8.70
C MET A 1 26.28 15.36 9.61
N ASN A 2 26.06 15.27 10.93
CA ASN A 2 27.02 14.64 11.85
C ASN A 2 26.37 14.34 13.22
N GLU A 3 25.18 13.77 13.22
CA GLU A 3 24.58 13.27 14.47
C GLU A 3 24.93 11.79 14.63
N LEU A 4 25.70 11.51 15.68
CA LEU A 4 26.23 10.19 16.03
C LEU A 4 25.06 9.24 16.39
N PRO A 5 25.14 7.93 16.07
CA PRO A 5 24.22 6.97 16.67
C PRO A 5 24.41 7.00 18.19
N ASP A 6 23.33 7.24 18.93
CA ASP A 6 23.34 7.22 20.39
C ASP A 6 23.64 5.80 20.92
N THR A 7 23.88 5.68 22.23
CA THR A 7 24.14 4.36 22.85
C THR A 7 22.98 3.38 22.60
N ALA A 8 21.75 3.87 22.47
CA ALA A 8 20.58 3.06 22.17
C ALA A 8 20.64 2.47 20.74
N ALA A 9 21.15 3.20 19.76
CA ALA A 9 21.38 2.71 18.41
C ALA A 9 22.40 1.58 18.36
N PHE A 10 23.51 1.71 19.10
CA PHE A 10 24.47 0.62 19.23
C PHE A 10 23.88 -0.59 19.97
N ALA A 11 23.06 -0.36 21.00
CA ALA A 11 22.36 -1.45 21.69
C ALA A 11 21.39 -2.20 20.75
N ARG A 12 20.65 -1.49 19.89
CA ARG A 12 19.79 -2.10 18.86
C ARG A 12 20.58 -2.92 17.85
N TRP A 13 21.72 -2.41 17.38
CA TRP A 13 22.60 -3.15 16.47
C TRP A 13 23.06 -4.47 17.09
N ILE A 14 23.60 -4.42 18.30
CA ILE A 14 24.09 -5.61 19.00
C ILE A 14 22.95 -6.58 19.32
N GLY A 15 21.77 -6.09 19.72
CA GLY A 15 20.59 -6.91 19.96
C GLY A 15 20.11 -7.62 18.68
N THR A 16 20.09 -6.92 17.56
CA THR A 16 19.72 -7.47 16.24
C THR A 16 20.72 -8.51 15.79
N PHE A 17 22.02 -8.26 15.96
CA PHE A 17 23.07 -9.22 15.65
C PHE A 17 22.95 -10.48 16.51
N ALA A 18 22.72 -10.33 17.82
CA ALA A 18 22.51 -11.47 18.72
C ALA A 18 21.28 -12.31 18.34
N ALA A 19 20.17 -11.68 17.96
CA ALA A 19 18.98 -12.38 17.47
C ALA A 19 19.29 -13.16 16.18
N SER A 20 19.97 -12.52 15.22
CA SER A 20 20.35 -13.12 13.95
C SER A 20 21.28 -14.34 14.13
N LEU A 21 22.26 -14.25 15.03
CA LEU A 21 23.13 -15.39 15.37
C LEU A 21 22.36 -16.58 15.97
N THR A 22 21.31 -16.30 16.75
CA THR A 22 20.47 -17.34 17.34
C THR A 22 19.60 -18.03 16.29
N GLU A 23 19.01 -17.25 15.38
CA GLU A 23 18.19 -17.74 14.26
C GLU A 23 19.02 -18.60 13.29
N HIS A 24 20.26 -18.19 13.01
CA HIS A 24 21.12 -18.83 12.01
C HIS A 24 22.06 -19.90 12.60
N GLU A 25 21.88 -20.33 13.86
CA GLU A 25 22.73 -21.33 14.51
C GLU A 25 22.91 -22.59 13.65
N ALA A 26 21.79 -23.19 13.22
CA ALA A 26 21.81 -24.44 12.46
C ALA A 26 22.53 -24.27 11.11
N HIS A 27 22.31 -23.14 10.44
CA HIS A 27 22.96 -22.83 9.16
C HIS A 27 24.47 -22.62 9.33
N LEU A 28 24.88 -21.85 10.34
CA LEU A 28 26.30 -21.61 10.63
C LEU A 28 27.04 -22.90 11.01
N ASN A 29 26.40 -23.80 11.77
CA ASN A 29 26.96 -25.12 12.05
C ASN A 29 27.05 -26.00 10.79
N ALA A 30 26.07 -25.92 9.89
CA ALA A 30 26.11 -26.68 8.65
C ALA A 30 27.24 -26.22 7.71
N LEU A 31 27.47 -24.91 7.62
CA LEU A 31 28.62 -24.35 6.88
C LEU A 31 29.95 -24.77 7.51
N ASP A 32 30.04 -24.69 8.84
CA ASP A 32 31.24 -25.10 9.56
C ASP A 32 31.47 -26.61 9.52
N ALA A 33 30.42 -27.44 9.46
CA ALA A 33 30.57 -28.89 9.28
C ALA A 33 31.22 -29.27 7.94
N ALA A 34 31.07 -28.44 6.91
CA ALA A 34 31.65 -28.70 5.60
C ALA A 34 33.18 -28.49 5.58
N ILE A 35 33.70 -27.55 6.37
CA ILE A 35 35.11 -27.13 6.31
C ILE A 35 35.79 -26.92 7.67
N GLY A 36 35.17 -27.38 8.76
CA GLY A 36 35.57 -27.15 10.15
C GLY A 36 35.06 -28.25 11.10
N ASP A 37 34.78 -27.90 12.36
CA ASP A 37 34.38 -28.83 13.43
C ASP A 37 32.90 -28.75 13.83
N ALA A 38 32.08 -28.05 13.03
CA ALA A 38 30.63 -27.92 13.17
C ALA A 38 30.17 -27.26 14.49
N ASP A 39 30.99 -26.39 15.06
CA ASP A 39 30.74 -25.75 16.35
C ASP A 39 30.59 -24.22 16.29
N HIS A 40 30.83 -23.60 15.12
CA HIS A 40 30.82 -22.14 14.97
C HIS A 40 29.50 -21.49 15.35
N GLY A 41 28.37 -22.04 14.90
CA GLY A 41 27.03 -21.55 15.24
C GLY A 41 26.71 -21.73 16.73
N VAL A 42 27.03 -22.89 17.31
CA VAL A 42 26.85 -23.15 18.75
C VAL A 42 27.66 -22.17 19.60
N ASN A 43 28.92 -21.95 19.24
CA ASN A 43 29.82 -21.05 19.94
C ASN A 43 29.33 -19.59 19.88
N LEU A 44 28.87 -19.13 18.70
CA LEU A 44 28.31 -17.78 18.55
C LEU A 44 26.97 -17.62 19.27
N ARG A 45 26.10 -18.64 19.28
CA ARG A 45 24.84 -18.61 20.02
C ARG A 45 25.04 -18.44 21.52
N ARG A 46 26.04 -19.10 22.12
CA ARG A 46 26.37 -18.93 23.55
C ARG A 46 26.66 -17.47 23.90
N GLY A 47 27.48 -16.80 23.08
CA GLY A 47 27.71 -15.37 23.21
C GLY A 47 26.44 -14.54 22.97
N ALA A 48 25.68 -14.87 21.92
CA ALA A 48 24.47 -14.13 21.55
C ALA A 48 23.42 -14.08 22.68
N LEU A 49 23.18 -15.19 23.39
CA LEU A 49 22.24 -15.24 24.51
C LEU A 49 22.65 -14.29 25.66
N VAL A 50 23.95 -14.20 25.94
CA VAL A 50 24.48 -13.30 26.97
C VAL A 50 24.45 -11.85 26.48
N LEU A 51 24.81 -11.60 25.22
CA LEU A 51 24.72 -10.27 24.60
C LEU A 51 23.30 -9.72 24.60
N ALA A 52 22.30 -10.55 24.27
CA ALA A 52 20.88 -10.17 24.31
C ALA A 52 20.44 -9.78 25.73
N THR A 53 21.06 -10.34 26.77
CA THR A 53 20.83 -9.96 28.17
C THR A 53 21.57 -8.66 28.51
N LEU A 54 22.82 -8.54 28.09
CA LEU A 54 23.68 -7.36 28.29
C LEU A 54 23.02 -6.08 27.76
N VAL A 55 22.49 -6.11 26.54
CA VAL A 55 21.90 -4.93 25.90
C VAL A 55 20.49 -4.59 26.41
N ARG A 56 19.80 -5.53 27.08
CA ARG A 56 18.46 -5.30 27.65
C ARG A 56 18.48 -4.78 29.08
N HIS A 57 19.51 -5.10 29.85
CA HIS A 57 19.51 -4.91 31.30
C HIS A 57 20.60 -3.96 31.83
N HIS A 58 21.37 -3.32 30.96
CA HIS A 58 22.41 -2.37 31.37
C HIS A 58 22.21 -0.98 30.76
N ASP A 59 22.27 0.04 31.63
CA ASP A 59 22.24 1.45 31.24
C ASP A 59 23.65 1.96 30.94
N PHE A 60 24.14 1.70 29.73
CA PHE A 60 25.39 2.30 29.27
C PHE A 60 25.16 3.76 28.87
N SER A 61 25.93 4.68 29.45
CA SER A 61 25.81 6.11 29.16
C SER A 61 26.51 6.52 27.86
N ARG A 62 27.48 5.73 27.38
CA ARG A 62 28.24 6.04 26.15
C ARG A 62 28.50 4.78 25.29
N PRO A 63 28.51 4.88 23.94
CA PRO A 63 28.68 3.73 23.05
C PRO A 63 29.96 2.92 23.28
N GLU A 64 31.08 3.56 23.60
CA GLU A 64 32.34 2.87 23.86
C GLU A 64 32.32 2.03 25.13
N GLN A 65 31.50 2.37 26.13
CA GLN A 65 31.33 1.54 27.32
C GLN A 65 30.57 0.26 26.97
N LEU A 66 29.49 0.40 26.20
CA LEU A 66 28.72 -0.72 25.68
C LEU A 66 29.59 -1.63 24.81
N LEU A 67 30.28 -1.09 23.80
CA LEU A 67 31.10 -1.90 22.89
C LEU A 67 32.27 -2.58 23.59
N ARG A 68 32.85 -1.96 24.63
CA ARG A 68 33.86 -2.61 25.47
C ARG A 68 33.26 -3.79 26.24
N ALA A 69 32.08 -3.62 26.84
CA ALA A 69 31.38 -4.69 27.54
C ALA A 69 31.01 -5.84 26.59
N VAL A 70 30.49 -5.52 25.39
CA VAL A 70 30.20 -6.49 24.33
C VAL A 70 31.44 -7.28 23.95
N GLY A 71 32.56 -6.59 23.72
CA GLY A 71 33.84 -7.23 23.40
C GLY A 71 34.31 -8.19 24.50
N SER A 72 34.28 -7.77 25.76
CA SER A 72 34.59 -8.63 26.91
C SER A 72 33.65 -9.83 27.02
N THR A 73 32.34 -9.62 26.91
CA THR A 73 31.33 -10.69 26.94
C THR A 73 31.54 -11.71 25.84
N ILE A 74 31.90 -11.28 24.63
CA ILE A 74 32.21 -12.20 23.53
C ILE A 74 33.46 -13.02 23.85
N VAL A 75 34.53 -12.42 24.37
CA VAL A 75 35.75 -13.14 24.77
C VAL A 75 35.46 -14.18 25.86
N ASP A 76 34.61 -13.86 26.82
CA ASP A 76 34.30 -14.73 27.95
C ASP A 76 33.37 -15.90 27.59
N HIS A 77 32.51 -15.75 26.57
CA HIS A 77 31.41 -16.67 26.30
C HIS A 77 31.39 -17.31 24.90
N VAL A 78 32.16 -16.79 23.94
CA VAL A 78 32.28 -17.38 22.59
C VAL A 78 33.57 -18.19 22.50
N GLY A 79 33.42 -19.49 22.26
CA GLY A 79 34.54 -20.40 22.04
C GLY A 79 35.20 -20.25 20.66
N GLY A 80 36.33 -20.93 20.47
CA GLY A 80 37.05 -20.96 19.20
C GLY A 80 37.74 -19.64 18.83
N ALA A 81 38.18 -19.52 17.58
CA ALA A 81 38.85 -18.31 17.09
C ALA A 81 37.90 -17.10 17.01
N SER A 82 36.59 -17.34 16.87
CA SER A 82 35.56 -16.31 16.75
C SER A 82 35.47 -15.42 18.00
N GLY A 83 35.64 -15.97 19.21
CA GLY A 83 35.59 -15.19 20.45
C GLY A 83 36.65 -14.08 20.51
N PRO A 84 37.95 -14.41 20.44
CA PRO A 84 39.02 -13.41 20.40
C PRO A 84 38.91 -12.43 19.22
N LEU A 85 38.49 -12.89 18.03
CA LEU A 85 38.39 -12.03 16.84
C LEU A 85 37.25 -11.01 16.93
N TYR A 86 36.03 -11.43 17.25
CA TYR A 86 34.91 -10.51 17.48
C TYR A 86 35.12 -9.65 18.74
N GLY A 87 35.72 -10.22 19.78
CA GLY A 87 36.14 -9.49 20.97
C GLY A 87 37.09 -8.33 20.63
N SER A 88 38.15 -8.63 19.86
CA SER A 88 39.10 -7.63 19.37
C SER A 88 38.41 -6.58 18.50
N PHE A 89 37.52 -7.00 17.60
CA PHE A 89 36.73 -6.08 16.76
C PHE A 89 36.02 -5.02 17.61
N PHE A 90 35.19 -5.42 18.58
CA PHE A 90 34.43 -4.48 19.40
C PHE A 90 35.29 -3.70 20.40
N VAL A 91 36.33 -4.30 20.97
CA VAL A 91 37.26 -3.59 21.87
C VAL A 91 38.02 -2.49 21.13
N ARG A 92 38.45 -2.74 19.89
CA ARG A 92 39.17 -1.75 19.07
C ARG A 92 38.23 -0.66 18.55
N MET A 93 36.99 -1.00 18.20
CA MET A 93 35.94 0.00 17.97
C MET A 93 35.74 0.91 19.19
N ALA A 94 35.63 0.32 20.38
CA ALA A 94 35.46 1.07 21.63
C ALA A 94 36.66 1.97 21.94
N ALA A 95 37.88 1.50 21.69
CA ALA A 95 39.09 2.31 21.88
C ALA A 95 39.14 3.49 20.90
N ALA A 96 38.77 3.28 19.63
CA ALA A 96 38.70 4.34 18.62
C ALA A 96 37.64 5.40 18.96
N LEU A 97 36.50 5.00 19.53
CA LEU A 97 35.46 5.92 19.99
C LEU A 97 35.85 6.68 21.28
N ALA A 98 36.75 6.13 22.10
CA ALA A 98 37.15 6.75 23.36
C ALA A 98 38.14 7.92 23.20
N THR A 99 38.86 7.99 22.07
CA THR A 99 39.92 8.98 21.81
C THR A 99 39.42 10.23 21.07
N THR A 100 38.12 10.32 20.80
CA THR A 100 37.57 11.28 19.85
C THR A 100 36.84 12.41 20.57
N THR A 101 37.42 13.61 20.51
CA THR A 101 36.78 14.87 20.91
C THR A 101 36.35 15.62 19.65
N GLY A 102 35.19 15.26 19.09
CA GLY A 102 34.72 15.73 17.77
C GLY A 102 34.31 14.57 16.86
N ALA A 103 34.07 14.85 15.57
CA ALA A 103 33.60 13.82 14.64
C ALA A 103 34.73 12.85 14.23
N VAL A 104 34.73 11.66 14.84
CA VAL A 104 35.21 10.44 14.18
C VAL A 104 34.01 9.48 14.09
N PRO A 105 33.29 9.46 12.95
CA PRO A 105 32.08 8.68 12.76
C PRO A 105 32.33 7.18 12.60
N LEU A 106 31.26 6.39 12.72
CA LEU A 106 31.14 4.92 12.59
C LEU A 106 32.18 4.20 11.72
N VAL A 107 32.54 4.78 10.56
CA VAL A 107 33.59 4.27 9.65
C VAL A 107 34.92 4.09 10.36
N GLY A 108 35.40 5.11 11.09
CA GLY A 108 36.69 5.06 11.79
C GLY A 108 36.70 4.00 12.88
N ALA A 109 35.59 3.86 13.61
CA ALA A 109 35.43 2.81 14.62
C ALA A 109 35.44 1.43 13.97
N MET A 110 34.60 1.18 12.96
CA MET A 110 34.55 -0.10 12.25
C MET A 110 35.90 -0.45 11.62
N ARG A 111 36.62 0.52 11.04
CA ARG A 111 37.97 0.32 10.49
C ARG A 111 38.97 -0.09 11.57
N ALA A 112 38.92 0.52 12.75
CA ALA A 112 39.74 0.09 13.89
C ALA A 112 39.39 -1.35 14.34
N GLY A 113 38.10 -1.71 14.31
CA GLY A 113 37.64 -3.07 14.56
C GLY A 113 38.22 -4.08 13.56
N VAL A 114 38.10 -3.79 12.25
CA VAL A 114 38.64 -4.65 11.18
C VAL A 114 40.16 -4.79 11.28
N ALA A 115 40.88 -3.70 11.59
CA ALA A 115 42.31 -3.76 11.85
C ALA A 115 42.64 -4.66 13.04
N GLY A 116 41.84 -4.63 14.10
CA GLY A 116 41.95 -5.52 15.25
C GLY A 116 41.78 -7.01 14.93
N VAL A 117 40.87 -7.32 14.00
CA VAL A 117 40.68 -8.69 13.47
C VAL A 117 41.89 -9.11 12.65
N ALA A 118 42.36 -8.25 11.74
CA ALA A 118 43.49 -8.55 10.87
C ALA A 118 44.79 -8.74 11.67
N GLU A 119 45.07 -7.89 12.66
CA GLU A 119 46.25 -7.97 13.52
C GLU A 119 46.24 -9.26 14.37
N LEU A 120 45.09 -9.61 14.93
CA LEU A 120 44.97 -10.78 15.82
C LEU A 120 44.89 -12.11 15.04
N GLY A 121 44.19 -12.12 13.90
CA GLY A 121 44.01 -13.30 13.06
C GLY A 121 45.10 -13.50 12.01
N GLY A 122 45.91 -12.47 11.73
CA GLY A 122 46.92 -12.46 10.68
C GLY A 122 46.34 -12.73 9.29
N ALA A 123 45.11 -12.29 9.02
CA ALA A 123 44.37 -12.55 7.79
C ALA A 123 44.52 -11.41 6.78
N GLU A 124 44.65 -11.78 5.51
CA GLU A 124 44.71 -10.88 4.34
C GLU A 124 43.51 -11.12 3.40
N PRO A 125 43.21 -10.19 2.47
CA PRO A 125 42.19 -10.45 1.44
C PRO A 125 42.44 -11.75 0.69
N GLY A 126 41.42 -12.60 0.57
CA GLY A 126 41.48 -13.89 -0.08
C GLY A 126 41.96 -15.05 0.81
N ASP A 127 42.03 -14.85 2.14
CA ASP A 127 42.41 -15.90 3.09
C ASP A 127 41.24 -16.82 3.49
N LYS A 128 40.01 -16.49 3.04
CA LYS A 128 38.76 -17.19 3.33
C LYS A 128 38.42 -17.11 4.82
N THR A 129 38.23 -15.90 5.32
CA THR A 129 37.92 -15.62 6.73
C THR A 129 36.87 -14.54 6.88
N LEU A 130 36.47 -14.25 8.11
CA LEU A 130 35.59 -13.13 8.43
C LEU A 130 36.12 -11.75 7.96
N TYR A 131 37.43 -11.62 7.75
CA TYR A 131 38.03 -10.41 7.17
C TYR A 131 37.53 -10.13 5.75
N ASP A 132 37.28 -11.18 4.95
CA ASP A 132 36.84 -11.08 3.56
C ASP A 132 35.42 -10.52 3.41
N ALA A 133 34.61 -10.58 4.47
CA ALA A 133 33.32 -9.89 4.55
C ALA A 133 33.44 -8.50 5.17
N LEU A 134 34.24 -8.35 6.23
CA LEU A 134 34.32 -7.09 6.99
C LEU A 134 35.06 -5.97 6.24
N ALA A 135 36.19 -6.26 5.59
CA ALA A 135 36.98 -5.22 4.93
C ALA A 135 36.23 -4.57 3.75
N PRO A 136 35.66 -5.33 2.79
CA PRO A 136 34.87 -4.74 1.71
C PRO A 136 33.64 -3.96 2.19
N ALA A 137 33.03 -4.40 3.30
CA ALA A 137 31.90 -3.71 3.91
C ALA A 137 32.26 -2.31 4.41
N VAL A 138 33.38 -2.19 5.12
CA VAL A 138 33.85 -0.90 5.65
C VAL A 138 34.29 0.04 4.52
N ASP A 139 34.92 -0.49 3.48
CA ASP A 139 35.32 0.31 2.31
C ASP A 139 34.10 0.81 1.53
N ALA A 140 33.07 -0.03 1.36
CA ALA A 140 31.81 0.37 0.75
C ALA A 140 31.06 1.43 1.58
N LEU A 141 31.09 1.31 2.91
CA LEU A 141 30.52 2.30 3.83
C LEU A 141 31.22 3.66 3.69
N GLU A 142 32.55 3.68 3.73
CA GLU A 142 33.35 4.89 3.60
C GLU A 142 33.17 5.54 2.23
N SER A 143 33.20 4.75 1.16
CA SER A 143 33.01 5.23 -0.20
C SER A 143 31.63 5.87 -0.39
N ALA A 144 30.57 5.23 0.11
CA ALA A 144 29.21 5.75 -0.01
C ALA A 144 29.01 7.05 0.78
N LEU A 145 29.55 7.15 2.00
CA LEU A 145 29.48 8.37 2.82
C LEU A 145 30.31 9.50 2.23
N SER A 146 31.51 9.20 1.71
CA SER A 146 32.37 10.18 1.04
C SER A 146 31.74 10.73 -0.24
N ALA A 147 30.91 9.91 -0.91
CA ALA A 147 30.11 10.32 -2.07
C ALA A 147 28.83 11.10 -1.71
N GLY A 148 28.65 11.49 -0.43
CA GLY A 148 27.50 12.27 0.02
C GLY A 148 26.18 11.48 0.12
N GLN A 149 26.21 10.13 0.10
CA GLN A 149 25.00 9.32 0.26
C GLN A 149 24.51 9.32 1.71
N SER A 150 23.22 9.10 1.90
CA SER A 150 22.63 9.00 3.24
C SER A 150 23.23 7.82 4.03
N PRO A 151 23.34 7.93 5.37
CA PRO A 151 23.83 6.83 6.20
C PRO A 151 23.08 5.51 5.98
N ALA A 152 21.78 5.56 5.70
CA ALA A 152 20.97 4.37 5.45
C ALA A 152 21.39 3.66 4.16
N ARG A 153 21.61 4.42 3.09
CA ARG A 153 22.09 3.88 1.81
C ARG A 153 23.53 3.38 1.92
N ALA A 154 24.36 4.07 2.70
CA ALA A 154 25.74 3.65 2.95
C ALA A 154 25.82 2.33 3.73
N LEU A 155 25.00 2.13 4.77
CA LEU A 155 24.90 0.85 5.50
C LEU A 155 24.30 -0.27 4.66
N ALA A 156 23.32 0.03 3.78
CA ALA A 156 22.80 -0.97 2.85
C ALA A 156 23.88 -1.45 1.85
N ARG A 157 24.70 -0.52 1.35
CA ARG A 157 25.86 -0.86 0.50
C ARG A 157 26.92 -1.66 1.26
N ALA A 158 27.19 -1.31 2.52
CA ALA A 158 28.09 -2.07 3.37
C ALA A 158 27.61 -3.52 3.56
N ALA A 159 26.31 -3.73 3.81
CA ALA A 159 25.72 -5.06 3.93
C ALA A 159 25.83 -5.87 2.62
N ALA A 160 25.49 -5.27 1.48
CA ALA A 160 25.64 -5.92 0.18
C ALA A 160 27.12 -6.28 -0.13
N ALA A 161 28.06 -5.42 0.24
CA ALA A 161 29.48 -5.70 0.08
C ALA A 161 29.97 -6.83 1.02
N ALA A 162 29.43 -6.91 2.23
CA ALA A 162 29.71 -8.00 3.16
C ALA A 162 29.18 -9.35 2.64
N GLU A 163 27.97 -9.35 2.06
CA GLU A 163 27.37 -10.53 1.41
C GLU A 163 28.19 -10.96 0.19
N ALA A 164 28.59 -10.02 -0.66
CA ALA A 164 29.45 -10.32 -1.80
C ALA A 164 30.82 -10.88 -1.36
N GLY A 165 31.41 -10.32 -0.28
CA GLY A 165 32.64 -10.81 0.32
C GLY A 165 32.49 -12.23 0.89
N ARG A 166 31.39 -12.51 1.59
CA ARG A 166 31.00 -13.85 2.04
C ARG A 166 30.87 -14.82 0.86
N ASP A 167 30.14 -14.45 -0.18
CA ASP A 167 29.87 -15.34 -1.32
C ASP A 167 31.15 -15.62 -2.11
N ALA A 168 32.03 -14.62 -2.24
CA ALA A 168 33.34 -14.79 -2.85
C ALA A 168 34.19 -15.87 -2.13
N THR A 169 33.98 -16.09 -0.83
CA THR A 169 34.69 -17.14 -0.10
C THR A 169 34.45 -18.53 -0.66
N ILE A 170 33.33 -18.79 -1.33
CA ILE A 170 33.01 -20.11 -1.90
C ILE A 170 34.13 -20.60 -2.83
N ALA A 171 34.64 -19.73 -3.70
CA ALA A 171 35.69 -20.08 -4.65
C ALA A 171 37.11 -20.03 -4.04
N MET A 172 37.28 -19.52 -2.82
CA MET A 172 38.58 -19.36 -2.18
C MET A 172 39.07 -20.64 -1.50
N ILE A 173 40.39 -20.83 -1.51
CA ILE A 173 41.09 -21.83 -0.71
C ILE A 173 41.46 -21.20 0.62
N ALA A 174 41.05 -21.83 1.73
CA ALA A 174 41.36 -21.36 3.07
C ALA A 174 42.87 -21.37 3.34
N LYS A 175 43.38 -20.23 3.82
CA LYS A 175 44.78 -20.10 4.26
C LYS A 175 44.91 -19.93 5.77
N LYS A 176 43.80 -19.68 6.46
CA LYS A 176 43.72 -19.47 7.92
C LYS A 176 42.62 -20.32 8.55
N GLY A 177 42.62 -20.38 9.87
CA GLY A 177 41.63 -21.14 10.64
C GLY A 177 41.68 -22.65 10.39
N ARG A 178 40.67 -23.36 10.89
CA ARG A 178 40.58 -24.82 10.76
C ARG A 178 40.39 -25.28 9.31
N ALA A 179 39.73 -24.47 8.49
CA ALA A 179 39.51 -24.76 7.08
C ALA A 179 40.82 -24.86 6.28
N SER A 180 41.90 -24.22 6.73
CA SER A 180 43.20 -24.30 6.05
C SER A 180 43.81 -25.71 6.02
N TYR A 181 43.46 -26.58 6.98
CA TYR A 181 43.91 -27.98 6.99
C TYR A 181 43.36 -28.81 5.83
N LEU A 182 42.29 -28.34 5.16
CA LEU A 182 41.68 -29.01 4.03
C LEU A 182 42.33 -28.64 2.69
N GLY A 183 43.17 -27.59 2.65
CA GLY A 183 43.79 -27.09 1.43
C GLY A 183 42.76 -26.85 0.32
N GLU A 184 43.04 -27.33 -0.89
CA GLU A 184 42.16 -27.26 -2.08
C GLU A 184 40.71 -27.70 -1.79
N ARG A 185 40.50 -28.65 -0.87
CA ARG A 185 39.15 -29.16 -0.54
C ARG A 185 38.27 -28.16 0.20
N SER A 186 38.82 -27.04 0.65
CA SER A 186 38.03 -25.94 1.22
C SER A 186 37.34 -25.08 0.15
N ALA A 187 37.76 -25.17 -1.11
CA ALA A 187 37.08 -24.52 -2.23
C ALA A 187 35.74 -25.22 -2.53
N GLY A 188 34.74 -24.45 -2.95
CA GLY A 188 33.36 -24.90 -3.16
C GLY A 188 32.45 -24.76 -1.92
N HIS A 189 33.00 -24.35 -0.77
CA HIS A 189 32.24 -24.19 0.48
C HIS A 189 32.31 -22.75 0.99
N GLN A 190 31.18 -22.19 1.43
CA GLN A 190 31.11 -20.84 1.99
C GLN A 190 31.72 -20.80 3.40
N ASP A 191 32.47 -19.74 3.72
CA ASP A 191 33.10 -19.59 5.04
C ASP A 191 32.07 -19.23 6.14
N PRO A 192 32.01 -19.98 7.26
CA PRO A 192 31.11 -19.67 8.36
C PRO A 192 31.50 -18.38 9.08
N GLY A 193 32.79 -18.00 9.11
CA GLY A 193 33.27 -16.74 9.69
C GLY A 193 32.82 -15.52 8.89
N ALA A 194 33.02 -15.53 7.57
CA ALA A 194 32.52 -14.51 6.65
C ALA A 194 31.00 -14.40 6.68
N THR A 195 30.31 -15.53 6.85
CA THR A 195 28.85 -15.55 6.97
C THR A 195 28.37 -14.84 8.23
N SER A 196 28.95 -15.14 9.41
CA SER A 196 28.57 -14.43 10.64
C SER A 196 28.98 -12.95 10.62
N ALA A 197 30.06 -12.59 9.93
CA ALA A 197 30.45 -11.20 9.74
C ALA A 197 29.48 -10.44 8.82
N ALA A 198 28.98 -11.08 7.77
CA ALA A 198 27.92 -10.49 6.95
C ALA A 198 26.64 -10.24 7.76
N LEU A 199 26.26 -11.15 8.66
CA LEU A 199 25.14 -10.94 9.59
C LEU A 199 25.37 -9.75 10.52
N LEU A 200 26.60 -9.57 11.03
CA LEU A 200 26.96 -8.40 11.84
C LEU A 200 26.76 -7.08 11.08
N ILE A 201 27.23 -7.01 9.83
CA ILE A 201 27.10 -5.80 9.01
C ILE A 201 25.65 -5.58 8.58
N ALA A 202 24.90 -6.63 8.25
CA ALA A 202 23.47 -6.53 7.95
C ALA A 202 22.69 -5.94 9.13
N ALA A 203 22.98 -6.40 10.36
CA ALA A 203 22.38 -5.88 11.58
C ALA A 203 22.72 -4.38 11.83
N ALA A 204 23.84 -3.89 11.29
CA ALA A 204 24.28 -2.50 11.47
C ALA A 204 23.30 -1.49 10.85
N ARG A 205 22.40 -1.92 9.95
CA ARG A 205 21.32 -1.09 9.42
C ARG A 205 20.39 -0.52 10.51
N THR A 206 20.32 -1.18 11.68
CA THR A 206 19.50 -0.73 12.83
C THR A 206 20.16 0.39 13.65
N LEU A 207 21.39 0.78 13.30
CA LEU A 207 22.05 1.97 13.85
C LEU A 207 21.32 3.27 13.50
N ILE A 208 20.45 3.27 12.48
CA ILE A 208 19.65 4.42 12.08
C ILE A 208 18.22 4.21 12.57
N PRO A 209 17.64 5.17 13.32
CA PRO A 209 16.23 5.13 13.70
C PRO A 209 15.33 5.00 12.47
N SER A 210 14.27 4.21 12.61
CA SER A 210 13.29 3.87 11.57
C SER A 210 12.50 5.05 11.00
N THR A 211 12.73 6.29 11.45
CA THR A 211 12.11 7.52 10.94
C THR A 211 12.74 8.06 9.65
N LEU A 212 13.86 7.49 9.17
CA LEU A 212 14.55 7.94 7.93
C LEU A 212 14.68 6.84 6.84
N GLN A 213 13.89 5.77 6.93
CA GLN A 213 13.68 4.84 5.81
C GLN A 213 12.25 5.01 5.31
N GLY A 214 12.09 5.05 3.99
CA GLY A 214 10.81 5.22 3.32
C GLY A 214 9.71 4.35 3.93
N VAL A 215 8.52 4.95 4.01
CA VAL A 215 7.25 4.42 4.51
C VAL A 215 7.31 2.93 4.89
N ALA A 216 7.46 2.67 6.18
CA ALA A 216 7.11 1.37 6.73
C ALA A 216 5.61 1.16 6.47
N LEU A 217 5.28 0.21 5.58
CA LEU A 217 3.91 -0.29 5.40
C LEU A 217 3.44 -1.14 6.59
N SER A 218 4.07 -1.05 7.78
CA SER A 218 3.56 -1.69 8.99
C SER A 218 2.66 -0.72 9.74
N GLY A 219 1.44 -0.56 9.23
CA GLY A 219 0.36 0.03 10.04
C GLY A 219 0.01 -0.90 11.22
N PRO A 220 -0.59 -0.36 12.29
CA PRO A 220 -1.19 -1.20 13.33
C PRO A 220 -2.21 -2.16 12.70
N ARG A 221 -2.25 -3.40 13.18
CA ARG A 221 -3.22 -4.42 12.74
C ARG A 221 -4.11 -4.85 13.90
N PHE A 222 -5.34 -5.26 13.58
CA PHE A 222 -6.26 -5.85 14.54
C PHE A 222 -5.81 -7.27 14.89
N VAL A 223 -4.93 -7.39 15.88
CA VAL A 223 -4.40 -8.68 16.36
C VAL A 223 -4.33 -8.64 17.89
N ASN A 224 -4.92 -9.64 18.57
CA ASN A 224 -4.76 -9.82 20.01
C ASN A 224 -3.39 -10.48 20.30
N ASP A 225 -3.22 -11.72 19.83
CA ASP A 225 -1.96 -12.48 19.87
C ASP A 225 -1.80 -13.19 18.50
N PRO A 226 -0.65 -13.04 17.82
CA PRO A 226 -0.41 -13.72 16.54
C PRO A 226 -0.61 -15.25 16.59
N ARG A 227 -0.36 -15.88 17.74
CA ARG A 227 -0.46 -17.34 17.92
C ARG A 227 -1.90 -17.83 18.01
N SER A 228 -2.81 -17.00 18.50
CA SER A 228 -4.26 -17.31 18.59
C SER A 228 -5.07 -16.68 17.46
N PHE A 229 -4.44 -15.95 16.54
CA PHE A 229 -5.12 -15.13 15.54
C PHE A 229 -6.21 -15.87 14.75
N VAL A 230 -5.94 -17.08 14.26
CA VAL A 230 -6.93 -17.89 13.55
C VAL A 230 -8.10 -18.27 14.46
N ALA A 231 -7.82 -18.82 15.64
CA ALA A 231 -8.85 -19.23 16.60
C ALA A 231 -9.71 -18.05 17.09
N ASP A 232 -9.09 -16.89 17.32
CA ASP A 232 -9.78 -15.66 17.70
C ASP A 232 -10.71 -15.16 16.59
N SER A 233 -10.24 -15.22 15.34
CA SER A 233 -11.01 -14.79 14.16
C SER A 233 -12.22 -15.70 13.92
N LEU A 234 -12.07 -17.02 14.12
CA LEU A 234 -13.15 -18.00 13.97
C LEU A 234 -14.35 -17.76 14.90
N ARG A 235 -14.14 -17.11 16.05
CA ARG A 235 -15.24 -16.70 16.93
C ARG A 235 -16.20 -15.75 16.22
N GLY A 236 -15.66 -14.82 15.43
CA GLY A 236 -16.44 -13.88 14.62
C GLY A 236 -17.16 -14.58 13.47
N VAL A 237 -16.48 -15.52 12.80
CA VAL A 237 -17.06 -16.32 11.71
C VAL A 237 -18.27 -17.12 12.20
N VAL A 238 -18.13 -17.83 13.32
CA VAL A 238 -19.24 -18.59 13.93
C VAL A 238 -20.36 -17.67 14.40
N ALA A 239 -20.03 -16.54 15.04
CA ALA A 239 -21.05 -15.60 15.50
C ALA A 239 -21.86 -14.94 14.36
N ASN A 240 -21.28 -14.85 13.16
CA ASN A 240 -21.91 -14.25 11.98
C ASN A 240 -22.68 -15.26 11.12
N ALA A 241 -22.62 -16.56 11.43
CA ALA A 241 -23.25 -17.62 10.65
C ALA A 241 -24.25 -18.39 11.51
N ALA A 242 -25.51 -18.45 11.07
CA ALA A 242 -26.59 -19.09 11.83
C ALA A 242 -26.46 -20.62 11.93
N ASP A 243 -25.84 -21.26 10.93
CA ASP A 243 -25.73 -22.72 10.77
C ASP A 243 -24.26 -23.17 10.70
N LEU A 244 -23.45 -22.77 11.69
CA LEU A 244 -22.01 -23.07 11.70
C LEU A 244 -21.49 -23.30 13.12
N ARG A 245 -20.66 -24.34 13.28
CA ARG A 245 -20.01 -24.70 14.54
C ARG A 245 -18.51 -24.85 14.38
N TRP A 246 -17.76 -24.29 15.32
CA TRP A 246 -16.32 -24.55 15.48
C TRP A 246 -16.08 -25.70 16.46
N VAL A 247 -15.31 -26.70 16.02
CA VAL A 247 -14.85 -27.82 16.84
C VAL A 247 -13.35 -27.62 17.10
N PRO A 248 -12.94 -27.17 18.29
CA PRO A 248 -11.56 -26.72 18.56
C PRO A 248 -10.52 -27.85 18.59
N ASP A 249 -10.94 -29.08 18.83
CA ASP A 249 -10.08 -30.26 18.86
C ASP A 249 -10.74 -31.38 18.02
N PRO A 250 -10.16 -31.76 16.87
CA PRO A 250 -8.83 -31.38 16.34
C PRO A 250 -8.75 -30.03 15.62
N GLY A 251 -9.86 -29.31 15.40
CA GLY A 251 -9.88 -28.00 14.74
C GLY A 251 -10.52 -28.03 13.35
N TYR A 252 -11.85 -27.93 13.29
CA TYR A 252 -12.61 -27.80 12.03
C TYR A 252 -13.94 -27.06 12.22
N LEU A 253 -14.49 -26.55 11.11
CA LEU A 253 -15.82 -25.98 11.03
C LEU A 253 -16.77 -26.96 10.36
N VAL A 254 -18.01 -27.05 10.85
CA VAL A 254 -19.06 -27.88 10.25
C VAL A 254 -20.41 -27.20 10.43
N ARG A 255 -21.35 -27.45 9.53
CA ARG A 255 -22.74 -27.04 9.71
C ARG A 255 -23.30 -27.61 11.02
N GLU A 256 -24.08 -26.81 11.75
CA GLU A 256 -24.79 -27.29 12.95
C GLU A 256 -25.90 -28.27 12.54
N THR A 257 -26.60 -27.92 11.46
CA THR A 257 -27.65 -28.72 10.85
C THR A 257 -27.04 -29.82 9.99
N THR A 258 -27.20 -31.07 10.42
CA THR A 258 -26.78 -32.23 9.63
C THR A 258 -27.56 -32.30 8.31
N PRO A 259 -26.89 -32.54 7.16
CA PRO A 259 -27.59 -32.80 5.91
C PRO A 259 -28.57 -33.98 6.04
N PRO A 260 -29.67 -34.01 5.27
CA PRO A 260 -30.56 -35.16 5.23
C PRO A 260 -29.80 -36.46 4.97
N ALA A 261 -30.20 -37.55 5.64
CA ALA A 261 -29.58 -38.85 5.45
C ALA A 261 -29.61 -39.26 3.96
N GLY A 262 -28.50 -39.81 3.47
CA GLY A 262 -28.32 -40.18 2.06
C GLY A 262 -27.88 -39.03 1.14
N ARG A 263 -27.50 -37.87 1.68
CA ARG A 263 -26.90 -36.77 0.91
C ARG A 263 -25.38 -36.87 0.85
N VAL A 264 -24.81 -36.54 -0.30
CA VAL A 264 -23.36 -36.34 -0.46
C VAL A 264 -22.95 -35.09 0.33
N ALA A 265 -21.88 -35.20 1.12
CA ALA A 265 -21.32 -34.08 1.84
C ALA A 265 -20.09 -33.51 1.12
N LEU A 266 -19.77 -32.25 1.39
CA LEU A 266 -18.60 -31.58 0.80
C LEU A 266 -17.68 -31.10 1.91
N VAL A 267 -16.39 -31.39 1.76
CA VAL A 267 -15.33 -30.92 2.65
C VAL A 267 -14.23 -30.26 1.83
N SER A 268 -13.86 -29.05 2.23
CA SER A 268 -12.63 -28.40 1.77
C SER A 268 -11.81 -27.91 2.96
N GLY A 269 -10.74 -27.18 2.69
CA GLY A 269 -9.77 -26.75 3.68
C GLY A 269 -8.48 -26.25 3.05
N GLY A 270 -7.55 -25.88 3.92
CA GLY A 270 -6.24 -25.34 3.55
C GLY A 270 -5.75 -24.35 4.59
N GLY A 271 -4.62 -23.70 4.30
CA GLY A 271 -4.11 -22.62 5.16
C GLY A 271 -5.14 -21.52 5.37
N SER A 272 -5.14 -20.93 6.57
CA SER A 272 -5.90 -19.71 6.86
C SER A 272 -5.24 -18.49 6.19
N GLY A 273 -5.95 -17.37 6.09
CA GLY A 273 -5.47 -16.15 5.43
C GLY A 273 -6.01 -15.93 4.01
N HIS A 274 -6.99 -16.75 3.60
CA HIS A 274 -7.71 -16.65 2.33
C HIS A 274 -9.20 -16.32 2.51
N GLU A 275 -9.59 -15.91 3.72
CA GLU A 275 -10.98 -15.67 4.08
C GLU A 275 -11.63 -14.68 3.08
N PRO A 276 -12.89 -14.93 2.65
CA PRO A 276 -13.82 -15.93 3.20
C PRO A 276 -13.57 -17.39 2.79
N LEU A 277 -12.69 -17.69 1.84
CA LEU A 277 -12.33 -19.08 1.49
C LEU A 277 -11.61 -19.76 2.68
N HIS A 278 -12.08 -20.87 3.24
CA HIS A 278 -13.25 -21.69 2.92
C HIS A 278 -14.40 -21.53 3.90
N ALA A 279 -14.11 -21.02 5.09
CA ALA A 279 -15.03 -20.99 6.22
C ALA A 279 -16.35 -20.25 5.92
N GLY A 280 -16.28 -19.18 5.12
CA GLY A 280 -17.44 -18.40 4.71
C GLY A 280 -18.35 -19.12 3.70
N PHE A 281 -17.91 -20.24 3.14
CA PHE A 281 -18.65 -21.04 2.17
C PHE A 281 -19.23 -22.34 2.74
N VAL A 282 -19.14 -22.52 4.07
CA VAL A 282 -19.85 -23.59 4.79
C VAL A 282 -21.32 -23.20 4.97
N GLY A 283 -22.21 -23.94 4.32
CA GLY A 283 -23.65 -23.68 4.32
C GLY A 283 -24.41 -24.59 3.35
N GLU A 284 -25.73 -24.65 3.50
CA GLU A 284 -26.59 -25.42 2.59
C GLU A 284 -26.37 -24.99 1.12
N GLY A 285 -26.24 -25.95 0.21
CA GLY A 285 -25.95 -25.69 -1.20
C GLY A 285 -24.48 -25.38 -1.55
N MET A 286 -23.57 -25.38 -0.56
CA MET A 286 -22.11 -25.28 -0.77
C MET A 286 -21.38 -26.31 0.13
N LEU A 287 -20.41 -25.91 0.96
CA LEU A 287 -19.62 -26.83 1.79
C LEU A 287 -20.43 -27.31 3.01
N THR A 288 -20.24 -28.57 3.40
CA THR A 288 -20.76 -29.12 4.67
C THR A 288 -19.80 -28.85 5.83
N ALA A 289 -18.49 -28.92 5.58
CA ALA A 289 -17.45 -28.63 6.56
C ALA A 289 -16.20 -28.05 5.89
N ALA A 290 -15.39 -27.36 6.69
CA ALA A 290 -14.09 -26.84 6.28
C ALA A 290 -13.04 -27.07 7.36
N ALA A 291 -11.82 -27.45 6.97
CA ALA A 291 -10.68 -27.60 7.87
C ALA A 291 -9.69 -26.42 7.69
N PRO A 292 -9.70 -25.41 8.59
CA PRO A 292 -8.72 -24.32 8.55
C PRO A 292 -7.39 -24.77 9.18
N GLY A 293 -6.29 -24.61 8.44
CA GLY A 293 -4.93 -24.76 8.94
C GLY A 293 -4.38 -23.48 9.58
N LEU A 294 -3.07 -23.46 9.85
CA LEU A 294 -2.40 -22.20 10.23
C LEU A 294 -2.34 -21.24 9.04
N ILE A 295 -1.94 -19.99 9.27
CA ILE A 295 -1.78 -19.00 8.19
C ILE A 295 -0.87 -19.59 7.09
N PHE A 296 -1.41 -19.68 5.88
CA PHE A 296 -0.75 -20.22 4.68
C PHE A 296 -0.16 -21.64 4.81
N SER A 297 -0.66 -22.43 5.76
CA SER A 297 -0.20 -23.81 5.98
C SER A 297 -1.38 -24.77 6.05
N SER A 298 -1.35 -25.84 5.23
CA SER A 298 -2.38 -26.88 5.20
C SER A 298 -2.79 -27.37 6.60
N PRO A 299 -4.08 -27.66 6.85
CA PRO A 299 -4.49 -28.44 8.00
C PRO A 299 -3.86 -29.84 7.92
N ASN A 300 -3.77 -30.52 9.07
CA ASN A 300 -3.26 -31.88 9.10
C ASN A 300 -4.36 -32.90 8.74
N ALA A 301 -3.95 -34.12 8.35
CA ALA A 301 -4.88 -35.17 7.96
C ALA A 301 -5.91 -35.56 9.04
N VAL A 302 -5.57 -35.47 10.33
CA VAL A 302 -6.48 -35.79 11.44
C VAL A 302 -7.62 -34.77 11.52
N GLN A 303 -7.33 -33.49 11.31
CA GLN A 303 -8.33 -32.43 11.24
C GLN A 303 -9.32 -32.66 10.08
N ILE A 304 -8.79 -32.96 8.89
CA ILE A 304 -9.60 -33.19 7.68
C ILE A 304 -10.43 -34.47 7.83
N HIS A 305 -9.86 -35.54 8.37
CA HIS A 305 -10.58 -36.79 8.65
C HIS A 305 -11.73 -36.56 9.63
N ALA A 306 -11.50 -35.83 10.73
CA ALA A 306 -12.55 -35.50 11.69
C ALA A 306 -13.67 -34.65 11.06
N ALA A 307 -13.33 -33.67 10.21
CA ALA A 307 -14.30 -32.88 9.46
C ALA A 307 -15.10 -33.77 8.48
N THR A 308 -14.44 -34.73 7.82
CA THR A 308 -15.05 -35.69 6.90
C THR A 308 -16.05 -36.60 7.60
N ALA A 309 -15.65 -37.18 8.74
CA ALA A 309 -16.53 -38.01 9.56
C ALA A 309 -17.73 -37.22 10.10
N ALA A 310 -17.52 -35.97 10.52
CA ALA A 310 -18.59 -35.09 11.01
C ALA A 310 -19.56 -34.66 9.90
N ALA A 311 -19.08 -34.49 8.66
CA ALA A 311 -19.89 -34.08 7.52
C ALA A 311 -20.68 -35.24 6.90
N HIS A 312 -20.20 -36.48 7.03
CA HIS A 312 -20.77 -37.63 6.36
C HIS A 312 -22.22 -37.93 6.77
N ALA A 313 -23.14 -37.91 5.79
CA ALA A 313 -24.56 -38.18 5.97
C ALA A 313 -25.03 -39.51 5.34
N GLY A 314 -24.12 -40.44 5.04
CA GLY A 314 -24.45 -41.79 4.55
C GLY A 314 -24.31 -42.03 3.03
N ALA A 315 -24.05 -40.99 2.21
CA ALA A 315 -23.81 -41.14 0.77
C ALA A 315 -22.39 -40.78 0.32
N GLY A 316 -21.45 -40.71 1.26
CA GLY A 316 -20.04 -40.39 1.02
C GLY A 316 -19.74 -38.90 1.06
N VAL A 317 -18.48 -38.54 0.78
CA VAL A 317 -17.97 -37.17 0.90
C VAL A 317 -17.10 -36.82 -0.31
N VAL A 318 -17.31 -35.64 -0.89
CA VAL A 318 -16.39 -35.07 -1.89
C VAL A 318 -15.40 -34.15 -1.18
N HIS A 319 -14.11 -34.44 -1.34
CA HIS A 319 -13.01 -33.56 -0.97
C HIS A 319 -12.70 -32.62 -2.14
N ILE A 320 -12.85 -31.31 -1.92
CA ILE A 320 -12.42 -30.29 -2.89
C ILE A 320 -11.08 -29.74 -2.41
N VAL A 321 -10.02 -29.93 -3.18
CA VAL A 321 -8.64 -29.71 -2.74
C VAL A 321 -7.94 -28.75 -3.69
N LYS A 322 -7.42 -27.65 -3.17
CA LYS A 322 -6.53 -26.76 -3.92
C LYS A 322 -5.21 -27.49 -4.21
N ASN A 323 -4.68 -27.37 -5.42
CA ASN A 323 -3.45 -28.09 -5.78
C ASN A 323 -2.18 -27.47 -5.17
N TYR A 324 -2.00 -27.70 -3.87
CA TYR A 324 -0.79 -27.43 -3.12
C TYR A 324 -0.29 -28.74 -2.51
N THR A 325 1.03 -28.97 -2.54
CA THR A 325 1.62 -30.24 -2.07
C THR A 325 1.16 -30.63 -0.67
N GLY A 326 1.12 -29.66 0.26
CA GLY A 326 0.65 -29.89 1.62
C GLY A 326 -0.83 -30.26 1.69
N ASP A 327 -1.69 -29.56 0.94
CA ASP A 327 -3.13 -29.81 0.90
C ASP A 327 -3.41 -31.19 0.29
N VAL A 328 -2.86 -31.48 -0.90
CA VAL A 328 -3.05 -32.76 -1.60
C VAL A 328 -2.63 -33.95 -0.75
N LEU A 329 -1.46 -33.87 -0.09
CA LEU A 329 -0.96 -34.94 0.76
C LEU A 329 -1.86 -35.18 1.98
N ASN A 330 -2.23 -34.11 2.71
CA ASN A 330 -3.03 -34.25 3.93
C ASN A 330 -4.46 -34.72 3.64
N PHE A 331 -5.08 -34.24 2.56
CA PHE A 331 -6.41 -34.70 2.13
C PHE A 331 -6.39 -36.16 1.65
N ALA A 332 -5.33 -36.59 0.94
CA ALA A 332 -5.19 -37.99 0.54
C ALA A 332 -5.09 -38.93 1.76
N ILE A 333 -4.27 -38.58 2.75
CA ILE A 333 -4.17 -39.36 4.00
C ILE A 333 -5.52 -39.36 4.74
N ALA A 334 -6.21 -38.22 4.79
CA ALA A 334 -7.53 -38.14 5.43
C ALA A 334 -8.58 -39.01 4.73
N ALA A 335 -8.55 -39.10 3.40
CA ALA A 335 -9.41 -39.97 2.62
C ALA A 335 -9.11 -41.46 2.90
N GLU A 336 -7.84 -41.86 3.04
CA GLU A 336 -7.45 -43.21 3.45
C GLU A 336 -7.97 -43.57 4.85
N LEU A 337 -7.85 -42.64 5.81
CA LEU A 337 -8.38 -42.80 7.17
C LEU A 337 -9.92 -42.94 7.16
N ALA A 338 -10.62 -42.11 6.38
CA ALA A 338 -12.08 -42.18 6.24
C ALA A 338 -12.54 -43.50 5.59
N ALA A 339 -11.81 -43.98 4.58
CA ALA A 339 -12.09 -45.24 3.92
C ALA A 339 -11.93 -46.44 4.86
N ALA A 340 -10.95 -46.40 5.78
CA ALA A 340 -10.79 -47.42 6.82
C ALA A 340 -11.99 -47.51 7.79
N GLU A 341 -12.76 -46.42 7.92
CA GLU A 341 -14.00 -46.34 8.70
C GLU A 341 -15.26 -46.59 7.85
N GLY A 342 -15.11 -46.96 6.57
CA GLY A 342 -16.21 -47.25 5.66
C GLY A 342 -16.87 -46.02 5.03
N ILE A 343 -16.24 -44.84 5.12
CA ILE A 343 -16.72 -43.62 4.47
C ILE A 343 -16.12 -43.54 3.06
N ALA A 344 -16.97 -43.60 2.04
CA ALA A 344 -16.55 -43.39 0.66
C ALA A 344 -16.17 -41.92 0.42
N VAL A 345 -14.98 -41.67 -0.13
CA VAL A 345 -14.47 -40.34 -0.45
C VAL A 345 -14.08 -40.26 -1.92
N GLU A 346 -14.51 -39.19 -2.59
CA GLU A 346 -14.04 -38.80 -3.93
C GLU A 346 -13.27 -37.48 -3.83
N THR A 347 -12.20 -37.33 -4.63
CA THR A 347 -11.38 -36.11 -4.62
C THR A 347 -11.53 -35.33 -5.92
N VAL A 348 -11.70 -34.01 -5.79
CA VAL A 348 -11.66 -33.02 -6.87
C VAL A 348 -10.49 -32.08 -6.58
N VAL A 349 -9.41 -32.20 -7.37
CA VAL A 349 -8.27 -31.29 -7.28
C VAL A 349 -8.53 -30.10 -8.20
N VAL A 350 -8.31 -28.89 -7.69
CA VAL A 350 -8.44 -27.63 -8.43
C VAL A 350 -7.05 -27.07 -8.72
N ASP A 351 -6.71 -26.92 -9.99
CA ASP A 351 -5.38 -26.56 -10.52
C ASP A 351 -5.49 -25.45 -11.59
N ASP A 352 -6.23 -24.38 -11.30
CA ASP A 352 -6.64 -23.35 -12.26
C ASP A 352 -5.56 -22.32 -12.62
N ASP A 353 -4.54 -22.11 -11.80
CA ASP A 353 -3.59 -21.02 -12.01
C ASP A 353 -2.60 -21.27 -13.16
N VAL A 354 -2.75 -20.53 -14.26
CA VAL A 354 -1.89 -20.68 -15.46
C VAL A 354 -0.47 -20.18 -15.24
N ALA A 355 -0.23 -19.34 -14.22
CA ALA A 355 1.10 -18.79 -13.96
C ALA A 355 2.10 -19.84 -13.46
N SER A 356 1.61 -20.92 -12.87
CA SER A 356 2.42 -22.03 -12.36
C SER A 356 2.47 -23.24 -13.29
N ASP A 357 1.89 -23.13 -14.50
CA ASP A 357 1.95 -24.18 -15.52
C ASP A 357 3.38 -24.28 -16.07
N ARG A 358 4.10 -25.33 -15.71
CA ARG A 358 5.46 -25.64 -16.18
C ARG A 358 5.43 -26.96 -16.94
N ASP A 359 6.18 -27.05 -18.03
CA ASP A 359 6.24 -28.20 -18.95
C ASP A 359 6.71 -29.51 -18.26
N GLY A 360 5.85 -30.12 -17.43
CA GLY A 360 6.08 -31.41 -16.76
C GLY A 360 7.04 -31.39 -15.56
N GLU A 361 7.66 -30.26 -15.22
CA GLU A 361 8.54 -30.11 -14.06
C GLU A 361 7.82 -29.42 -12.88
N GLY A 362 7.66 -30.14 -11.76
CA GLY A 362 7.09 -29.62 -10.51
C GLY A 362 5.71 -30.17 -10.15
N PRO A 363 5.02 -29.60 -9.14
CA PRO A 363 3.76 -30.12 -8.59
C PRO A 363 2.50 -29.83 -9.45
N GLY A 364 2.66 -29.25 -10.64
CA GLY A 364 1.56 -28.78 -11.49
C GLY A 364 1.08 -27.37 -11.14
N ARG A 365 -0.05 -26.96 -11.75
CA ARG A 365 -0.68 -25.64 -11.53
C ARG A 365 -1.27 -25.53 -10.12
N ARG A 366 -1.14 -24.36 -9.50
CA ARG A 366 -1.73 -24.03 -8.19
C ARG A 366 -3.27 -23.97 -8.27
N GLY A 367 -3.94 -24.26 -7.16
CA GLY A 367 -5.38 -24.05 -7.01
C GLY A 367 -5.70 -22.70 -6.37
N THR A 368 -6.50 -21.85 -7.03
CA THR A 368 -6.82 -20.48 -6.61
C THR A 368 -8.33 -20.21 -6.65
N ALA A 369 -8.76 -19.13 -7.31
CA ALA A 369 -10.13 -18.62 -7.23
C ALA A 369 -11.18 -19.49 -7.95
N ALA A 370 -10.79 -20.39 -8.87
CA ALA A 370 -11.74 -21.35 -9.42
C ALA A 370 -12.33 -22.31 -8.38
N THR A 371 -11.63 -22.50 -7.25
CA THR A 371 -12.08 -23.35 -6.13
C THR A 371 -13.46 -22.93 -5.67
N LEU A 372 -13.74 -21.62 -5.59
CA LEU A 372 -15.04 -21.06 -5.25
C LEU A 372 -16.17 -21.58 -6.16
N VAL A 373 -15.92 -21.60 -7.48
CA VAL A 373 -16.90 -22.04 -8.47
C VAL A 373 -17.12 -23.55 -8.37
N VAL A 374 -16.05 -24.31 -8.16
CA VAL A 374 -16.12 -25.77 -7.96
C VAL A 374 -16.92 -26.10 -6.69
N GLU A 375 -16.70 -25.40 -5.58
CA GLU A 375 -17.48 -25.56 -4.35
C GLU A 375 -18.95 -25.26 -4.55
N LYS A 376 -19.26 -24.18 -5.29
CA LYS A 376 -20.65 -23.81 -5.58
C LYS A 376 -21.38 -24.86 -6.42
N ILE A 377 -20.75 -25.30 -7.51
CA ILE A 377 -21.37 -26.25 -8.45
C ILE A 377 -21.51 -27.63 -7.79
N CYS A 378 -20.48 -28.12 -7.11
CA CYS A 378 -20.55 -29.40 -6.40
C CYS A 378 -21.57 -29.36 -5.26
N GLY A 379 -21.62 -28.26 -4.50
CA GLY A 379 -22.57 -28.09 -3.40
C GLY A 379 -24.02 -28.08 -3.88
N ALA A 380 -24.28 -27.37 -4.98
CA ALA A 380 -25.60 -27.37 -5.62
C ALA A 380 -25.98 -28.76 -6.17
N ALA A 381 -25.04 -29.49 -6.77
CA ALA A 381 -25.29 -30.85 -7.27
C ALA A 381 -25.60 -31.84 -6.13
N ALA A 382 -24.85 -31.77 -5.03
CA ALA A 382 -25.14 -32.56 -3.83
C ALA A 382 -26.51 -32.20 -3.22
N GLN A 383 -26.87 -30.91 -3.22
CA GLN A 383 -28.18 -30.42 -2.78
C GLN A 383 -29.33 -30.80 -3.73
N ARG A 384 -29.04 -31.00 -5.02
CA ARG A 384 -29.99 -31.54 -6.01
C ARG A 384 -30.26 -33.03 -5.80
N GLY A 385 -29.27 -33.77 -5.31
CA GLY A 385 -29.42 -35.19 -4.93
C GLY A 385 -28.55 -36.14 -5.72
N ASP A 386 -27.58 -35.58 -6.44
CA ASP A 386 -26.71 -36.31 -7.32
C ASP A 386 -25.81 -37.28 -6.52
N ALA A 387 -25.44 -38.40 -7.14
CA ALA A 387 -24.63 -39.42 -6.48
C ALA A 387 -23.18 -38.95 -6.33
N LEU A 388 -22.43 -39.55 -5.39
CA LEU A 388 -21.05 -39.17 -5.06
C LEU A 388 -20.14 -39.05 -6.30
N ALA A 389 -20.18 -40.04 -7.17
CA ALA A 389 -19.36 -40.08 -8.38
C ALA A 389 -19.74 -38.98 -9.39
N ASP A 390 -21.04 -38.63 -9.48
CA ASP A 390 -21.55 -37.61 -10.39
C ASP A 390 -21.17 -36.21 -9.90
N VAL A 391 -21.31 -35.94 -8.60
CA VAL A 391 -20.84 -34.68 -7.98
C VAL A 391 -19.35 -34.51 -8.21
N ALA A 392 -18.54 -35.54 -7.97
CA ALA A 392 -17.10 -35.48 -8.19
C ALA A 392 -16.72 -35.33 -9.67
N ALA A 393 -17.42 -36.02 -10.59
CA ALA A 393 -17.22 -35.88 -12.02
C ALA A 393 -17.53 -34.45 -12.50
N LEU A 394 -18.59 -33.84 -11.99
CA LEU A 394 -18.94 -32.47 -12.31
C LEU A 394 -17.93 -31.46 -11.74
N GLY A 395 -17.44 -31.69 -10.52
CA GLY A 395 -16.35 -30.89 -9.94
C GLY A 395 -15.08 -30.94 -10.78
N ARG A 396 -14.66 -32.14 -11.21
CA ARG A 396 -13.51 -32.33 -12.10
C ARG A 396 -13.71 -31.67 -13.47
N ARG A 397 -14.92 -31.77 -14.05
CA ARG A 397 -15.28 -31.04 -15.28
C ARG A 397 -15.14 -29.53 -15.10
N THR A 398 -15.66 -29.00 -13.99
CA THR A 398 -15.61 -27.57 -13.68
C THR A 398 -14.17 -27.08 -13.50
N ALA A 399 -13.36 -27.80 -12.71
CA ALA A 399 -11.95 -27.47 -12.50
C ALA A 399 -11.16 -27.49 -13.81
N ALA A 400 -11.38 -28.51 -14.65
CA ALA A 400 -10.72 -28.62 -15.96
C ALA A 400 -11.10 -27.47 -16.91
N ALA A 401 -12.31 -26.93 -16.79
CA ALA A 401 -12.84 -25.83 -17.59
C ALA A 401 -12.51 -24.42 -17.03
N ALA A 402 -11.78 -24.34 -15.91
CA ALA A 402 -11.45 -23.09 -15.25
C ALA A 402 -9.96 -22.73 -15.35
N ARG A 403 -9.63 -21.47 -15.62
CA ARG A 403 -8.26 -20.96 -15.53
C ARG A 403 -8.23 -19.59 -14.86
N SER A 404 -7.15 -19.34 -14.11
CA SER A 404 -6.95 -18.13 -13.32
C SER A 404 -5.54 -17.58 -13.46
N MET A 405 -5.38 -16.29 -13.21
CA MET A 405 -4.09 -15.63 -13.03
C MET A 405 -4.25 -14.41 -12.13
N ALA A 406 -3.20 -14.09 -11.36
CA ALA A 406 -3.22 -13.00 -10.38
C ALA A 406 -2.09 -11.99 -10.58
N VAL A 407 -2.24 -10.78 -10.04
CA VAL A 407 -1.19 -9.76 -9.94
C VAL A 407 -1.20 -9.15 -8.54
N ALA A 408 -0.03 -8.96 -7.95
CA ALA A 408 0.15 -8.19 -6.72
C ALA A 408 0.78 -6.83 -7.01
N LEU A 409 0.19 -5.76 -6.45
CA LEU A 409 0.73 -4.41 -6.39
C LEU A 409 1.42 -4.14 -5.04
N ARG A 410 1.09 -4.94 -4.01
CA ARG A 410 1.74 -4.90 -2.70
C ARG A 410 1.65 -6.26 -2.01
N ALA A 411 2.77 -6.73 -1.48
CA ALA A 411 2.84 -7.95 -0.68
C ALA A 411 2.05 -7.82 0.65
N PRO A 412 1.46 -8.91 1.16
CA PRO A 412 0.83 -8.91 2.47
C PRO A 412 1.86 -8.93 3.61
N ILE A 413 1.41 -8.58 4.81
CA ILE A 413 2.20 -8.74 6.04
C ILE A 413 1.50 -9.73 6.97
N LEU A 414 2.21 -10.79 7.36
CA LEU A 414 1.65 -11.82 8.23
C LEU A 414 1.35 -11.27 9.65
N PRO A 415 0.33 -11.83 10.35
CA PRO A 415 0.11 -11.52 11.76
C PRO A 415 1.37 -11.78 12.59
N GLY A 416 1.81 -10.78 13.36
CA GLY A 416 3.05 -10.85 14.16
C GLY A 416 4.33 -10.42 13.45
N GLU A 417 4.32 -10.29 12.13
CA GLU A 417 5.49 -9.88 11.35
C GLU A 417 5.55 -8.36 11.11
N THR A 418 6.76 -7.81 11.00
CA THR A 418 6.95 -6.37 10.72
C THR A 418 7.33 -6.09 9.26
N ARG A 419 7.53 -7.13 8.46
CA ARG A 419 7.96 -7.04 7.07
C ARG A 419 6.98 -7.75 6.13
N PRO A 420 6.83 -7.28 4.89
CA PRO A 420 6.03 -7.99 3.89
C PRO A 420 6.55 -9.40 3.64
N SER A 421 5.67 -10.31 3.21
CA SER A 421 6.00 -11.72 2.95
C SER A 421 6.96 -11.92 1.78
N PHE A 422 7.04 -10.93 0.86
CA PHE A 422 8.05 -10.84 -0.19
C PHE A 422 8.35 -9.39 -0.52
N ASP A 423 9.55 -9.15 -1.06
CA ASP A 423 9.96 -7.81 -1.49
C ASP A 423 9.32 -7.45 -2.83
N LEU A 424 8.60 -6.33 -2.89
CA LEU A 424 8.09 -5.71 -4.11
C LEU A 424 8.37 -4.21 -4.02
N ALA A 425 9.11 -3.65 -4.98
CA ALA A 425 9.48 -2.23 -4.90
C ALA A 425 8.29 -1.32 -5.23
N GLU A 426 8.35 -0.08 -4.76
CA GLU A 426 7.36 0.94 -5.12
C GLU A 426 7.34 1.14 -6.65
N GLY A 427 6.14 1.11 -7.24
CA GLY A 427 5.97 1.20 -8.69
C GLY A 427 6.24 -0.09 -9.45
N GLU A 428 6.39 -1.25 -8.79
CA GLU A 428 6.41 -2.57 -9.41
C GLU A 428 5.10 -3.35 -9.17
N ALA A 429 4.82 -4.33 -10.03
CA ALA A 429 3.79 -5.33 -9.87
C ALA A 429 4.35 -6.74 -10.12
N GLU A 430 3.91 -7.72 -9.33
CA GLU A 430 4.29 -9.13 -9.47
C GLU A 430 3.18 -9.90 -10.20
N LEU A 431 3.45 -10.31 -11.45
CA LEU A 431 2.52 -11.06 -12.29
C LEU A 431 2.57 -12.55 -12.01
N GLY A 432 1.41 -13.18 -11.86
CA GLY A 432 1.26 -14.59 -11.59
C GLY A 432 1.56 -14.96 -10.14
N ILE A 433 1.41 -14.03 -9.19
CA ILE A 433 1.61 -14.29 -7.76
C ILE A 433 0.66 -15.40 -7.26
N GLY A 434 1.13 -16.25 -6.35
CA GLY A 434 0.28 -17.24 -5.67
C GLY A 434 -0.41 -16.67 -4.43
N ILE A 435 -1.47 -17.34 -3.96
CA ILE A 435 -2.26 -16.86 -2.81
C ILE A 435 -1.50 -16.91 -1.46
N HIS A 436 -0.37 -17.61 -1.36
CA HIS A 436 0.49 -17.60 -0.17
C HIS A 436 1.71 -16.67 -0.33
N GLY A 437 1.75 -15.85 -1.39
CA GLY A 437 2.90 -15.00 -1.72
C GLY A 437 4.03 -15.74 -2.46
N GLU A 438 3.74 -16.90 -3.05
CA GLU A 438 4.71 -17.60 -3.89
C GLU A 438 5.02 -16.76 -5.13
N ARG A 439 6.32 -16.67 -5.47
CA ARG A 439 6.82 -15.87 -6.59
C ARG A 439 6.02 -16.12 -7.87
N GLY A 440 5.76 -15.03 -8.58
CA GLY A 440 5.08 -15.07 -9.85
C GLY A 440 6.00 -15.45 -11.01
N THR A 441 5.47 -15.27 -12.21
CA THR A 441 6.19 -15.48 -13.47
C THR A 441 7.19 -14.37 -13.75
N SER A 442 6.87 -13.13 -13.37
CA SER A 442 7.71 -11.96 -13.63
C SER A 442 7.30 -10.75 -12.76
N ARG A 443 8.23 -9.81 -12.64
CA ARG A 443 7.97 -8.45 -12.13
C ARG A 443 7.94 -7.48 -13.28
N ILE A 444 6.95 -6.60 -13.28
CA ILE A 444 6.79 -5.55 -14.28
C ILE A 444 6.71 -4.20 -13.59
N PRO A 445 7.08 -3.09 -14.27
CA PRO A 445 6.68 -1.77 -13.83
C PRO A 445 5.16 -1.70 -13.69
N SER A 446 4.68 -0.89 -12.74
CA SER A 446 3.27 -0.56 -12.62
C SER A 446 2.76 0.00 -13.95
N ALA A 447 1.58 -0.46 -14.35
CA ALA A 447 0.96 -0.19 -15.63
C ALA A 447 -0.50 0.23 -15.42
N THR A 448 -1.17 0.67 -16.49
CA THR A 448 -2.60 0.99 -16.42
C THR A 448 -3.43 -0.26 -16.15
N ALA A 449 -4.65 -0.10 -15.61
CA ALA A 449 -5.54 -1.21 -15.33
C ALA A 449 -5.80 -2.09 -16.57
N GLY A 450 -6.01 -1.49 -17.74
CA GLY A 450 -6.21 -2.23 -18.99
C GLY A 450 -5.00 -3.07 -19.41
N GLU A 451 -3.78 -2.57 -19.20
CA GLU A 451 -2.54 -3.32 -19.49
C GLU A 451 -2.35 -4.50 -18.53
N LEU A 452 -2.59 -4.28 -17.23
CA LEU A 452 -2.55 -5.36 -16.23
C LEU A 452 -3.60 -6.42 -16.51
N VAL A 453 -4.83 -6.02 -16.83
CA VAL A 453 -5.91 -6.95 -17.18
C VAL A 453 -5.59 -7.75 -18.43
N ALA A 454 -5.03 -7.13 -19.49
CA ALA A 454 -4.59 -7.86 -20.66
C ALA A 454 -3.52 -8.91 -20.32
N ALA A 455 -2.57 -8.58 -19.45
CA ALA A 455 -1.54 -9.50 -18.99
C ALA A 455 -2.09 -10.69 -18.19
N LEU A 456 -3.24 -10.55 -17.52
CA LEU A 456 -3.92 -11.64 -16.81
C LEU A 456 -4.85 -12.46 -17.72
N VAL A 457 -5.70 -11.78 -18.51
CA VAL A 457 -6.79 -12.42 -19.26
C VAL A 457 -6.27 -13.15 -20.50
N ASP A 458 -5.29 -12.60 -21.22
CA ASP A 458 -4.83 -13.21 -22.46
C ASP A 458 -4.21 -14.62 -22.26
N PRO A 459 -3.36 -14.87 -21.23
CA PRO A 459 -2.92 -16.22 -20.92
C PRO A 459 -4.06 -17.17 -20.58
N ILE A 460 -5.07 -16.73 -19.83
CA ILE A 460 -6.23 -17.52 -19.44
C ILE A 460 -7.04 -17.92 -20.68
N VAL A 461 -7.37 -16.96 -21.55
CA VAL A 461 -8.10 -17.17 -22.81
C VAL A 461 -7.37 -18.18 -23.69
N ARG A 462 -6.04 -18.05 -23.84
CA ARG A 462 -5.22 -19.01 -24.60
C ARG A 462 -5.22 -20.39 -23.98
N ALA A 463 -5.06 -20.49 -22.66
CA ALA A 463 -4.99 -21.77 -21.95
C ALA A 463 -6.31 -22.57 -22.00
N LEU A 464 -7.45 -21.87 -22.04
CA LEU A 464 -8.78 -22.48 -22.23
C LEU A 464 -9.13 -22.70 -23.71
N GLY A 465 -8.39 -22.08 -24.64
CA GLY A 465 -8.73 -22.04 -26.05
C GLY A 465 -10.11 -21.40 -26.28
N LEU A 466 -10.40 -20.31 -25.57
CA LEU A 466 -11.67 -19.59 -25.72
C LEU A 466 -11.73 -18.85 -27.05
N SER A 467 -12.92 -18.84 -27.67
CA SER A 467 -13.17 -18.24 -28.98
C SER A 467 -14.59 -17.69 -29.09
N ASP A 468 -14.92 -17.09 -30.24
CA ASP A 468 -16.22 -16.49 -30.51
C ASP A 468 -17.39 -17.45 -30.21
N GLY A 469 -18.34 -16.99 -29.41
CA GLY A 469 -19.54 -17.74 -29.01
C GLY A 469 -19.40 -18.56 -27.73
N ASP A 470 -18.19 -18.78 -27.21
CA ASP A 470 -17.97 -19.49 -25.94
C ASP A 470 -18.64 -18.76 -24.76
N ASP A 471 -19.29 -19.53 -23.88
CA ASP A 471 -19.94 -19.02 -22.67
C ASP A 471 -19.05 -19.19 -21.45
N THR A 472 -18.97 -18.13 -20.63
CA THR A 472 -18.10 -18.10 -19.45
C THR A 472 -18.77 -17.56 -18.19
N ILE A 473 -18.34 -18.07 -17.04
CA ILE A 473 -18.44 -17.37 -15.75
C ILE A 473 -17.13 -16.62 -15.54
N VAL A 474 -17.22 -15.35 -15.14
CA VAL A 474 -16.08 -14.49 -14.81
C VAL A 474 -16.02 -14.24 -13.31
N VAL A 475 -14.86 -14.45 -12.69
CA VAL A 475 -14.61 -14.02 -11.30
C VAL A 475 -13.48 -13.01 -11.32
N VAL A 476 -13.78 -11.77 -10.89
CA VAL A 476 -12.79 -10.75 -10.56
C VAL A 476 -12.68 -10.71 -9.05
N ASN A 477 -11.54 -11.17 -8.55
CA ASN A 477 -11.31 -11.39 -7.14
C ASN A 477 -10.22 -10.44 -6.60
N GLY A 478 -10.52 -9.70 -5.54
CA GLY A 478 -9.53 -8.97 -4.77
C GLY A 478 -8.69 -9.90 -3.89
N LEU A 479 -7.39 -9.63 -3.79
CA LEU A 479 -6.45 -10.41 -2.95
C LEU A 479 -6.39 -9.93 -1.50
N GLY A 480 -7.22 -8.95 -1.13
CA GLY A 480 -7.30 -8.43 0.25
C GLY A 480 -7.59 -6.94 0.31
N ALA A 481 -6.60 -6.12 -0.06
CA ALA A 481 -6.62 -4.67 0.16
C ALA A 481 -7.03 -3.82 -1.06
N THR A 482 -7.42 -4.44 -2.18
CA THR A 482 -7.92 -3.73 -3.37
C THR A 482 -9.35 -3.26 -3.17
N HIS A 483 -9.63 -2.00 -3.48
CA HIS A 483 -10.92 -1.36 -3.23
C HIS A 483 -11.98 -1.74 -4.28
N ASP A 484 -13.27 -1.73 -3.91
CA ASP A 484 -14.38 -2.13 -4.81
C ASP A 484 -14.45 -1.30 -6.11
N LEU A 485 -14.07 -0.03 -6.05
CA LEU A 485 -13.95 0.83 -7.25
C LEU A 485 -12.89 0.31 -8.22
N GLU A 486 -11.76 -0.17 -7.70
CA GLU A 486 -10.69 -0.76 -8.51
C GLU A 486 -11.15 -2.10 -9.08
N LEU A 487 -11.84 -2.94 -8.29
CA LEU A 487 -12.39 -4.21 -8.77
C LEU A 487 -13.44 -3.99 -9.87
N SER A 488 -14.28 -2.95 -9.75
CA SER A 488 -15.25 -2.58 -10.78
C SER A 488 -14.57 -2.11 -12.06
N LEU A 489 -13.48 -1.33 -11.95
CA LEU A 489 -12.64 -0.94 -13.09
C LEU A 489 -12.01 -2.17 -13.76
N VAL A 490 -11.42 -3.08 -12.99
CA VAL A 490 -10.83 -4.33 -13.50
C VAL A 490 -11.90 -5.15 -14.24
N PHE A 491 -13.10 -5.29 -13.68
CA PHE A 491 -14.19 -6.01 -14.36
C PHE A 491 -14.61 -5.35 -15.68
N ALA A 492 -14.67 -4.02 -15.74
CA ALA A 492 -14.95 -3.30 -16.99
C ALA A 492 -13.90 -3.60 -18.07
N GLU A 493 -12.60 -3.57 -17.71
CA GLU A 493 -11.51 -3.89 -18.64
C GLU A 493 -11.53 -5.38 -19.06
N VAL A 494 -11.90 -6.31 -18.14
CA VAL A 494 -12.07 -7.73 -18.47
C VAL A 494 -13.22 -7.92 -19.48
N ALA A 495 -14.35 -7.25 -19.25
CA ALA A 495 -15.51 -7.32 -20.13
C ALA A 495 -15.21 -6.77 -21.54
N ASP A 496 -14.53 -5.63 -21.63
CA ASP A 496 -14.05 -5.08 -22.91
C ASP A 496 -13.13 -6.07 -23.64
N ARG A 497 -12.21 -6.70 -22.92
CA ARG A 497 -11.26 -7.67 -23.49
C ARG A 497 -11.96 -8.92 -24.02
N LEU A 498 -12.90 -9.49 -23.27
CA LEU A 498 -13.66 -10.67 -23.68
C LEU A 498 -14.60 -10.37 -24.84
N ALA A 499 -15.25 -9.20 -24.84
CA ALA A 499 -16.08 -8.75 -25.96
C ALA A 499 -15.26 -8.65 -27.26
N GLY A 500 -14.03 -8.12 -27.18
CA GLY A 500 -13.10 -8.09 -28.32
C GLY A 500 -12.68 -9.47 -28.85
N ALA A 501 -12.77 -10.51 -28.02
CA ALA A 501 -12.50 -11.90 -28.38
C ALA A 501 -13.75 -12.70 -28.79
N GLY A 502 -14.95 -12.09 -28.74
CA GLY A 502 -16.23 -12.77 -29.01
C GLY A 502 -16.70 -13.73 -27.90
N VAL A 503 -16.06 -13.69 -26.73
CA VAL A 503 -16.41 -14.56 -25.58
C VAL A 503 -17.55 -13.92 -24.79
N ARG A 504 -18.58 -14.71 -24.48
CA ARG A 504 -19.77 -14.25 -23.77
C ARG A 504 -19.64 -14.45 -22.27
N ILE A 505 -19.91 -13.40 -21.50
CA ILE A 505 -20.04 -13.47 -20.06
C ILE A 505 -21.49 -13.86 -19.76
N ARG A 506 -21.69 -15.00 -19.11
CA ARG A 506 -23.03 -15.46 -18.69
C ARG A 506 -23.31 -15.11 -17.23
N ARG A 507 -22.31 -15.23 -16.36
CA ARG A 507 -22.37 -14.78 -14.96
C ARG A 507 -21.06 -14.12 -14.57
N SER A 508 -21.13 -13.26 -13.57
CA SER A 508 -19.95 -12.59 -13.01
C SER A 508 -19.99 -12.52 -11.50
N LEU A 509 -18.84 -12.70 -10.86
CA LEU A 509 -18.60 -12.35 -9.46
C LEU A 509 -17.50 -11.31 -9.41
N VAL A 510 -17.76 -10.18 -8.75
CA VAL A 510 -16.80 -9.11 -8.54
C VAL A 510 -16.77 -8.82 -7.04
N GLY A 511 -15.61 -8.96 -6.41
CA GLY A 511 -15.47 -8.80 -4.96
C GLY A 511 -14.24 -9.49 -4.43
N THR A 512 -14.21 -9.75 -3.13
CA THR A 512 -13.05 -10.30 -2.43
C THR A 512 -13.44 -11.63 -1.80
N PHE A 513 -13.05 -12.73 -2.45
CA PHE A 513 -13.52 -14.08 -2.14
C PHE A 513 -12.39 -15.06 -1.77
N VAL A 514 -11.23 -14.92 -2.40
CA VAL A 514 -10.03 -15.72 -2.18
C VAL A 514 -8.86 -14.77 -1.96
N THR A 515 -8.64 -14.42 -0.69
CA THR A 515 -7.65 -13.41 -0.30
C THR A 515 -6.25 -13.99 -0.13
N ALA A 516 -5.29 -13.11 0.10
CA ALA A 516 -3.97 -13.40 0.61
C ALA A 516 -3.66 -12.36 1.69
N LEU A 517 -4.41 -12.41 2.80
CA LEU A 517 -4.40 -11.39 3.86
C LEU A 517 -4.69 -9.97 3.33
N ASP A 518 -3.77 -9.03 3.52
CA ASP A 518 -3.86 -7.62 3.13
C ASP A 518 -3.09 -7.28 1.84
N MET A 519 -2.84 -8.31 1.00
CA MET A 519 -2.22 -8.14 -0.30
C MET A 519 -3.06 -7.18 -1.14
N SER A 520 -2.43 -6.16 -1.72
CA SER A 520 -3.08 -5.33 -2.75
C SER A 520 -2.82 -5.98 -4.10
N GLY A 521 -3.88 -6.33 -4.81
CA GLY A 521 -3.81 -7.08 -6.05
C GLY A 521 -5.13 -7.75 -6.40
N VAL A 522 -5.21 -8.29 -7.60
CA VAL A 522 -6.41 -8.94 -8.12
C VAL A 522 -6.06 -10.27 -8.78
N SER A 523 -7.02 -11.18 -8.81
CA SER A 523 -7.01 -12.33 -9.72
C SER A 523 -8.24 -12.30 -10.62
N VAL A 524 -8.07 -12.82 -11.84
CA VAL A 524 -9.17 -13.07 -12.78
C VAL A 524 -9.26 -14.57 -13.01
N THR A 525 -10.47 -15.11 -12.94
CA THR A 525 -10.80 -16.49 -13.29
C THR A 525 -11.85 -16.50 -14.39
N LEU A 526 -11.62 -17.32 -15.42
CA LEU A 526 -12.63 -17.65 -16.43
C LEU A 526 -12.97 -19.13 -16.30
N VAL A 527 -14.26 -19.46 -16.32
CA VAL A 527 -14.76 -20.83 -16.36
C VAL A 527 -15.62 -21.00 -17.60
N ARG A 528 -15.21 -21.86 -18.54
CA ARG A 528 -16.07 -22.26 -19.67
C ARG A 528 -17.24 -23.07 -19.12
N VAL A 529 -18.46 -22.70 -19.49
CA VAL A 529 -19.67 -23.30 -18.92
C VAL A 529 -20.66 -23.80 -19.98
N ASP A 530 -21.46 -24.77 -19.57
CA ASP A 530 -22.68 -25.21 -20.23
C ASP A 530 -23.91 -24.84 -19.37
N ASP A 531 -25.12 -25.12 -19.88
CA ASP A 531 -26.36 -24.79 -19.18
C ASP A 531 -26.50 -25.51 -17.83
N GLU A 532 -25.99 -26.74 -17.70
CA GLU A 532 -26.02 -27.48 -16.43
C GLU A 532 -25.17 -26.78 -15.36
N MET A 533 -23.97 -26.34 -15.71
CA MET A 533 -23.10 -25.60 -14.81
C MET A 533 -23.71 -24.26 -14.40
N LEU A 534 -24.40 -23.57 -15.32
CA LEU A 534 -25.09 -22.31 -15.04
C LEU A 534 -26.26 -22.51 -14.07
N ASP A 535 -27.11 -23.51 -14.30
CA ASP A 535 -28.24 -23.83 -13.41
C ASP A 535 -27.76 -24.14 -11.98
N LEU A 536 -26.63 -24.84 -11.85
CA LEU A 536 -26.02 -25.17 -10.56
C LEU A 536 -25.33 -23.99 -9.90
N PHE A 537 -24.67 -23.13 -10.69
CA PHE A 537 -24.11 -21.90 -10.19
C PHE A 537 -25.20 -20.98 -9.63
N ASP A 538 -26.34 -20.89 -10.32
CA ASP A 538 -27.50 -20.07 -9.95
C ASP A 538 -28.34 -20.64 -8.80
N ALA A 539 -28.17 -21.92 -8.47
CA ALA A 539 -28.91 -22.56 -7.38
C ALA A 539 -28.68 -21.83 -6.04
N PRO A 540 -29.71 -21.74 -5.17
CA PRO A 540 -29.60 -21.02 -3.90
C PRO A 540 -28.60 -21.69 -2.93
N THR A 541 -27.99 -20.87 -2.06
CA THR A 541 -27.16 -21.35 -0.96
C THR A 541 -27.35 -20.48 0.29
N ALA A 542 -27.19 -21.09 1.47
CA ALA A 542 -27.17 -20.42 2.76
C ALA A 542 -25.74 -20.10 3.25
N ALA A 543 -24.70 -20.29 2.41
CA ALA A 543 -23.33 -19.94 2.74
C ALA A 543 -23.20 -18.44 3.04
N PRO A 544 -22.68 -18.05 4.22
CA PRO A 544 -22.74 -16.66 4.70
C PRO A 544 -21.93 -15.67 3.85
N ALA A 545 -20.87 -16.10 3.18
CA ALA A 545 -20.04 -15.26 2.32
C ALA A 545 -20.40 -15.35 0.83
N TRP A 546 -21.40 -16.17 0.45
CA TRP A 546 -21.88 -16.17 -0.93
C TRP A 546 -22.69 -14.89 -1.18
N PRO A 547 -22.42 -14.12 -2.25
CA PRO A 547 -23.02 -12.80 -2.42
C PRO A 547 -24.51 -12.84 -2.76
N ASN A 548 -25.08 -14.03 -3.04
CA ASN A 548 -26.52 -14.24 -3.31
C ASN A 548 -27.07 -13.27 -4.37
N VAL A 549 -26.25 -12.96 -5.38
CA VAL A 549 -26.67 -12.12 -6.50
C VAL A 549 -27.70 -12.90 -7.32
N PRO A 550 -28.87 -12.32 -7.64
CA PRO A 550 -29.84 -12.95 -8.52
C PRO A 550 -29.19 -13.34 -9.86
N PRO A 551 -29.59 -14.45 -10.48
CA PRO A 551 -29.10 -14.81 -11.80
C PRO A 551 -29.62 -13.78 -12.81
N VAL A 552 -28.71 -12.94 -13.30
CA VAL A 552 -28.99 -11.90 -14.30
C VAL A 552 -28.07 -12.15 -15.50
N GLU A 553 -28.65 -12.19 -16.70
CA GLU A 553 -27.86 -12.22 -17.93
C GLU A 553 -27.06 -10.93 -18.07
N PHE A 554 -25.78 -11.07 -18.41
CA PHE A 554 -24.91 -9.92 -18.61
C PHE A 554 -25.41 -9.07 -19.79
N SER A 555 -25.79 -7.82 -19.50
CA SER A 555 -26.37 -6.90 -20.48
C SER A 555 -25.34 -5.99 -21.17
N GLY A 556 -24.06 -6.19 -20.91
CA GLY A 556 -22.96 -5.36 -21.40
C GLY A 556 -22.43 -4.39 -20.35
N ILE A 557 -21.47 -3.54 -20.76
CA ILE A 557 -20.89 -2.48 -19.93
C ILE A 557 -21.48 -1.10 -20.27
N GLY A 558 -21.41 -0.18 -19.31
CA GLY A 558 -21.82 1.22 -19.49
C GLY A 558 -20.83 2.03 -20.34
N ASP A 559 -21.19 3.29 -20.60
CA ASP A 559 -20.34 4.24 -21.33
C ASP A 559 -19.11 4.65 -20.51
N ARG A 560 -17.92 4.57 -21.11
CA ARG A 560 -16.65 4.95 -20.48
C ARG A 560 -16.44 6.47 -20.43
N ARG A 561 -17.23 7.26 -21.17
CA ARG A 561 -17.06 8.72 -21.20
C ARG A 561 -17.37 9.33 -19.84
N PRO A 562 -16.50 10.23 -19.32
CA PRO A 562 -16.84 11.01 -18.14
C PRO A 562 -18.07 11.90 -18.44
N PRO A 563 -18.80 12.34 -17.41
CA PRO A 563 -19.94 13.23 -17.61
C PRO A 563 -19.52 14.51 -18.35
N GLU A 564 -20.20 14.83 -19.46
CA GLU A 564 -20.03 16.10 -20.17
C GLU A 564 -20.65 17.25 -19.37
N ILE A 565 -19.81 17.95 -18.59
CA ILE A 565 -20.24 19.11 -17.81
C ILE A 565 -20.35 20.35 -18.72
N THR A 566 -21.58 20.71 -19.07
CA THR A 566 -21.88 21.96 -19.79
C THR A 566 -22.03 23.11 -18.80
N LEU A 567 -21.15 24.12 -18.90
CA LEU A 567 -21.22 25.33 -18.08
C LEU A 567 -22.31 26.27 -18.61
N ARG A 568 -23.17 26.77 -17.71
CA ARG A 568 -24.28 27.67 -18.06
C ARG A 568 -23.84 29.13 -18.01
N VAL A 569 -23.16 29.56 -19.07
CA VAL A 569 -22.64 30.93 -19.23
C VAL A 569 -23.17 31.58 -20.52
N PRO A 570 -23.33 32.91 -20.56
CA PRO A 570 -23.59 33.63 -21.81
C PRO A 570 -22.53 33.33 -22.87
N ALA A 571 -22.92 33.36 -24.14
CA ALA A 571 -21.94 33.31 -25.23
C ALA A 571 -21.24 34.67 -25.38
N ALA A 572 -19.95 34.68 -25.70
CA ALA A 572 -19.21 35.91 -25.97
C ALA A 572 -19.84 36.70 -27.12
N GLY A 573 -20.03 38.00 -26.91
CA GLY A 573 -20.71 38.90 -27.86
C GLY A 573 -22.22 38.67 -28.00
N SER A 574 -22.84 37.87 -27.13
CA SER A 574 -24.30 37.75 -27.04
C SER A 574 -24.95 39.01 -26.44
N ALA A 575 -26.29 39.06 -26.40
CA ALA A 575 -27.02 40.17 -25.78
C ALA A 575 -26.69 40.35 -24.28
N ASP A 576 -26.31 39.26 -23.60
CA ASP A 576 -25.89 39.24 -22.20
C ASP A 576 -24.38 39.49 -22.01
N ASP A 577 -23.66 39.82 -23.09
CA ASP A 577 -22.25 40.27 -23.09
C ASP A 577 -22.11 41.61 -23.86
N PRO A 578 -22.72 42.70 -23.36
CA PRO A 578 -22.75 43.98 -24.05
C PRO A 578 -21.38 44.67 -24.04
N VAL A 579 -21.16 45.56 -25.00
CA VAL A 579 -20.05 46.52 -24.93
C VAL A 579 -20.42 47.60 -23.91
N LEU A 580 -19.59 47.76 -22.88
CA LEU A 580 -19.82 48.71 -21.79
C LEU A 580 -18.94 49.96 -21.94
N PRO A 581 -19.32 51.09 -21.30
CA PRO A 581 -18.48 52.27 -21.22
C PRO A 581 -17.08 51.96 -20.65
N PRO A 582 -16.04 52.69 -21.09
CA PRO A 582 -14.67 52.44 -20.62
C PRO A 582 -14.53 52.69 -19.11
N PRO A 583 -13.57 52.02 -18.45
CA PRO A 583 -13.28 52.22 -17.04
C PRO A 583 -12.79 53.64 -16.73
N GLY A 584 -12.99 54.10 -15.50
CA GLY A 584 -12.31 55.28 -14.96
C GLY A 584 -10.79 55.04 -14.80
N ASP A 585 -10.03 56.13 -14.68
CA ASP A 585 -8.55 56.08 -14.67
C ASP A 585 -7.95 55.22 -13.54
N ASP A 586 -8.63 55.12 -12.39
CA ASP A 586 -8.19 54.31 -11.26
C ASP A 586 -8.91 52.95 -11.14
N ASP A 587 -9.88 52.66 -12.01
CA ASP A 587 -10.63 51.40 -11.98
C ASP A 587 -9.77 50.22 -12.46
N LEU A 588 -10.14 49.00 -12.05
CA LEU A 588 -9.59 47.75 -12.58
C LEU A 588 -10.10 47.56 -14.00
N SER A 589 -9.24 47.68 -15.01
CA SER A 589 -9.66 47.51 -16.40
C SER A 589 -10.04 46.07 -16.73
N HIS A 590 -10.75 45.89 -17.85
CA HIS A 590 -11.06 44.56 -18.38
C HIS A 590 -9.82 43.67 -18.49
N HIS A 591 -8.76 44.18 -19.11
CA HIS A 591 -7.51 43.45 -19.32
C HIS A 591 -6.83 43.06 -18.00
N GLU A 592 -6.75 43.99 -17.03
CA GLU A 592 -6.19 43.69 -15.71
C GLU A 592 -7.02 42.64 -14.97
N THR A 593 -8.35 42.67 -15.11
CA THR A 593 -9.25 41.69 -14.48
C THR A 593 -9.08 40.29 -15.09
N VAL A 594 -8.99 40.18 -16.42
CA VAL A 594 -8.74 38.89 -17.09
C VAL A 594 -7.38 38.33 -16.65
N ALA A 595 -6.33 39.15 -16.65
CA ALA A 595 -5.00 38.73 -16.22
C ALA A 595 -4.96 38.31 -14.74
N TRP A 596 -5.70 39.03 -13.89
CA TRP A 596 -5.86 38.68 -12.48
C TRP A 596 -6.50 37.30 -12.30
N LEU A 597 -7.67 37.08 -12.92
CA LEU A 597 -8.39 35.82 -12.78
C LEU A 597 -7.61 34.63 -13.37
N GLN A 598 -6.87 34.86 -14.47
CA GLN A 598 -5.97 33.86 -15.04
C GLN A 598 -4.83 33.53 -14.07
N SER A 599 -4.17 34.55 -13.53
CA SER A 599 -3.06 34.36 -12.56
C SER A 599 -3.52 33.66 -11.28
N PHE A 600 -4.71 33.99 -10.78
CA PHE A 600 -5.33 33.28 -9.67
C PHE A 600 -5.55 31.80 -9.99
N ALA A 601 -6.18 31.49 -11.14
CA ALA A 601 -6.46 30.12 -11.54
C ALA A 601 -5.16 29.30 -11.69
N ASP A 602 -4.18 29.85 -12.40
CA ASP A 602 -2.89 29.20 -12.65
C ASP A 602 -2.14 28.93 -11.35
N ARG A 603 -2.14 29.88 -10.40
CA ARG A 603 -1.49 29.70 -9.10
C ARG A 603 -2.12 28.58 -8.29
N VAL A 604 -3.46 28.52 -8.26
CA VAL A 604 -4.18 27.46 -7.53
C VAL A 604 -3.92 26.10 -8.18
N ILE A 605 -4.00 26.01 -9.51
CA ILE A 605 -3.73 24.77 -10.27
C ILE A 605 -2.30 24.28 -10.01
N ALA A 606 -1.31 25.17 -10.08
CA ALA A 606 0.09 24.84 -9.86
C ALA A 606 0.40 24.44 -8.40
N SER A 607 -0.49 24.77 -7.47
CA SER A 607 -0.32 24.52 -6.02
C SER A 607 -1.18 23.37 -5.50
N GLU A 608 -1.81 22.57 -6.37
CA GLU A 608 -2.68 21.46 -5.97
C GLU A 608 -2.02 20.51 -4.96
N PRO A 609 -0.79 19.99 -5.18
CA PRO A 609 -0.18 19.05 -4.24
C PRO A 609 0.00 19.65 -2.84
N GLN A 610 0.41 20.92 -2.77
CA GLN A 610 0.62 21.63 -1.51
C GLN A 610 -0.70 21.88 -0.78
N LEU A 611 -1.77 22.22 -1.50
CA LEU A 611 -3.11 22.38 -0.92
C LEU A 611 -3.64 21.05 -0.37
N THR A 612 -3.43 19.96 -1.11
CA THR A 612 -3.77 18.60 -0.69
C THR A 612 -2.98 18.18 0.56
N ASP A 613 -1.70 18.53 0.66
CA ASP A 613 -0.87 18.23 1.83
C ASP A 613 -1.26 19.05 3.08
N LEU A 614 -1.59 20.33 2.91
CA LEU A 614 -2.13 21.16 3.98
C LEU A 614 -3.44 20.57 4.50
N ASP A 615 -4.35 20.20 3.59
CA ASP A 615 -5.63 19.61 3.95
C ASP A 615 -5.48 18.20 4.53
N ARG A 616 -4.50 17.39 4.11
CA ARG A 616 -4.22 16.10 4.78
C ARG A 616 -3.84 16.29 6.26
N SER A 617 -3.15 17.39 6.56
CA SER A 617 -2.69 17.70 7.91
C SER A 617 -3.76 18.35 8.78
N ALA A 618 -4.76 19.00 8.17
CA ALA A 618 -5.76 19.81 8.85
C ALA A 618 -7.22 19.42 8.52
N GLY A 619 -7.45 18.38 7.74
CA GLY A 619 -8.73 17.98 7.15
C GLY A 619 -8.66 16.54 6.63
N ASP A 620 -9.17 16.27 5.42
CA ASP A 620 -9.23 14.94 4.82
C ASP A 620 -8.38 14.77 3.54
N GLY A 621 -7.72 15.83 3.09
CA GLY A 621 -6.73 15.76 2.01
C GLY A 621 -7.35 15.74 0.61
N ASP A 622 -8.55 16.30 0.44
CA ASP A 622 -9.25 16.38 -0.86
C ASP A 622 -9.36 17.82 -1.41
N PHE A 623 -8.99 18.83 -0.60
CA PHE A 623 -9.19 20.23 -0.97
C PHE A 623 -8.44 20.64 -2.24
N GLY A 624 -7.17 20.24 -2.39
CA GLY A 624 -6.39 20.57 -3.59
C GLY A 624 -7.03 19.99 -4.86
N ALA A 625 -7.38 18.70 -4.85
CA ALA A 625 -8.07 18.05 -5.96
C ALA A 625 -9.41 18.72 -6.30
N THR A 626 -10.16 19.16 -5.27
CA THR A 626 -11.42 19.93 -5.44
C THR A 626 -11.18 21.25 -6.17
N GLN A 627 -10.14 21.99 -5.80
CA GLN A 627 -9.78 23.26 -6.45
C GLN A 627 -9.30 23.04 -7.90
N LEU A 628 -8.51 21.98 -8.14
CA LEU A 628 -8.05 21.61 -9.48
C LEU A 628 -9.21 21.29 -10.42
N ALA A 629 -10.21 20.54 -9.94
CA ALA A 629 -11.41 20.19 -10.70
C ALA A 629 -12.21 21.43 -11.14
N ALA A 630 -12.31 22.44 -10.27
CA ALA A 630 -12.99 23.70 -10.58
C ALA A 630 -12.27 24.54 -11.65
N LEU A 631 -10.94 24.57 -11.66
CA LEU A 631 -10.19 25.59 -12.40
C LEU A 631 -9.55 25.08 -13.70
N THR A 632 -9.17 23.80 -13.79
CA THR A 632 -8.48 23.25 -14.96
C THR A 632 -9.32 23.37 -16.25
N GLY A 633 -10.64 23.31 -16.14
CA GLY A 633 -11.57 23.40 -17.28
C GLY A 633 -11.78 24.81 -17.85
N LEU A 634 -11.17 25.85 -17.26
CA LEU A 634 -11.38 27.24 -17.66
C LEU A 634 -10.61 27.62 -18.93
N GLY A 635 -9.44 27.02 -19.17
CA GLY A 635 -8.57 27.35 -20.29
C GLY A 635 -8.04 28.79 -20.23
N ASP A 636 -7.60 29.34 -21.37
CA ASP A 636 -7.19 30.75 -21.49
C ASP A 636 -8.44 31.66 -21.44
N LEU A 637 -8.55 32.44 -20.37
CA LEU A 637 -9.68 33.36 -20.15
C LEU A 637 -9.69 34.51 -21.17
N ALA A 638 -8.54 34.99 -21.63
CA ALA A 638 -8.46 36.05 -22.64
C ALA A 638 -8.98 35.54 -23.99
N ALA A 639 -8.67 34.29 -24.34
CA ALA A 639 -9.14 33.64 -25.56
C ALA A 639 -10.67 33.42 -25.59
N ARG A 640 -11.38 33.55 -24.45
CA ARG A 640 -12.85 33.46 -24.40
C ARG A 640 -13.55 34.64 -25.08
N GLY A 641 -12.88 35.78 -25.21
CA GLY A 641 -13.35 36.92 -26.01
C GLY A 641 -14.59 37.64 -25.46
N TYR A 642 -14.87 37.53 -24.17
CA TYR A 642 -15.95 38.29 -23.52
C TYR A 642 -15.68 39.80 -23.61
N ARG A 643 -16.74 40.59 -23.79
CA ARG A 643 -16.69 42.05 -23.91
C ARG A 643 -16.99 42.78 -22.61
N SER A 644 -17.55 42.07 -21.65
CA SER A 644 -17.87 42.56 -20.31
C SER A 644 -17.33 41.59 -19.24
N LEU A 645 -17.23 42.06 -18.00
CA LEU A 645 -16.63 41.29 -16.90
C LEU A 645 -17.57 40.28 -16.24
N SER A 646 -18.88 40.49 -16.33
CA SER A 646 -19.85 39.61 -15.66
C SER A 646 -19.80 38.16 -16.14
N PRO A 647 -19.77 37.86 -17.46
CA PRO A 647 -19.64 36.49 -17.96
C PRO A 647 -18.36 35.78 -17.51
N LEU A 648 -17.25 36.50 -17.30
CA LEU A 648 -15.99 35.93 -16.80
C LEU A 648 -16.14 35.41 -15.36
N PHE A 649 -16.69 36.23 -14.46
CA PHE A 649 -16.98 35.81 -13.09
C PHE A 649 -18.05 34.72 -13.03
N GLN A 650 -19.06 34.77 -13.92
CA GLN A 650 -20.07 33.73 -14.04
C GLN A 650 -19.45 32.40 -14.48
N LEU A 651 -18.48 32.42 -15.41
CA LEU A 651 -17.75 31.23 -15.84
C LEU A 651 -17.03 30.54 -14.69
N ILE A 652 -16.28 31.30 -13.89
CA ILE A 652 -15.59 30.74 -12.71
C ILE A 652 -16.60 30.23 -11.69
N SER A 653 -17.68 30.98 -11.44
CA SER A 653 -18.77 30.57 -10.55
C SER A 653 -19.40 29.23 -10.95
N GLU A 654 -19.85 29.11 -12.20
CA GLU A 654 -20.43 27.87 -12.73
C GLU A 654 -19.43 26.72 -12.70
N SER A 655 -18.15 26.99 -12.98
CA SER A 655 -17.11 25.97 -12.94
C SER A 655 -16.95 25.38 -11.54
N TYR A 656 -16.89 26.21 -10.49
CA TYR A 656 -16.89 25.73 -9.11
C TYR A 656 -18.18 24.97 -8.76
N LEU A 657 -19.35 25.50 -9.11
CA LEU A 657 -20.64 24.90 -8.72
C LEU A 657 -20.90 23.53 -9.35
N VAL A 658 -20.34 23.26 -10.54
CA VAL A 658 -20.64 22.02 -11.27
C VAL A 658 -19.45 21.05 -11.29
N ARG A 659 -18.21 21.52 -11.12
CA ARG A 659 -17.01 20.66 -11.17
C ARG A 659 -16.36 20.40 -9.82
N ALA A 660 -16.46 21.33 -8.86
CA ALA A 660 -15.99 21.10 -7.50
C ALA A 660 -17.13 20.58 -6.62
N GLY A 661 -16.95 19.37 -6.09
CA GLY A 661 -17.85 18.81 -5.09
C GLY A 661 -17.67 19.46 -3.70
N GLY A 662 -18.50 19.02 -2.75
CA GLY A 662 -18.38 19.40 -1.35
C GLY A 662 -18.67 20.88 -1.04
N THR A 663 -18.33 21.30 0.17
CA THR A 663 -18.62 22.66 0.66
C THR A 663 -17.83 23.72 -0.11
N SER A 664 -16.57 23.44 -0.48
CA SER A 664 -15.69 24.39 -1.17
C SER A 664 -16.26 24.82 -2.53
N GLY A 665 -16.79 23.88 -3.33
CA GLY A 665 -17.42 24.20 -4.61
C GLY A 665 -18.60 25.17 -4.46
N ALA A 666 -19.45 24.95 -3.46
CA ALA A 666 -20.59 25.84 -3.18
C ALA A 666 -20.13 27.24 -2.72
N LEU A 667 -19.17 27.32 -1.78
CA LEU A 667 -18.74 28.59 -1.20
C LEU A 667 -18.00 29.47 -2.21
N PHE A 668 -16.98 28.94 -2.90
CA PHE A 668 -16.26 29.69 -3.93
C PHE A 668 -17.17 29.99 -5.14
N GLY A 669 -17.99 29.03 -5.56
CA GLY A 669 -18.94 29.23 -6.65
C GLY A 669 -19.91 30.39 -6.38
N MET A 670 -20.44 30.48 -5.17
CA MET A 670 -21.33 31.58 -4.77
C MET A 670 -20.59 32.89 -4.50
N PHE A 671 -19.36 32.86 -4.01
CA PHE A 671 -18.49 34.03 -3.90
C PHE A 671 -18.28 34.69 -5.27
N PHE A 672 -17.87 33.91 -6.29
CA PHE A 672 -17.71 34.43 -7.66
C PHE A 672 -19.04 34.86 -8.29
N ARG A 673 -20.17 34.26 -7.89
CA ARG A 673 -21.50 34.71 -8.33
C ARG A 673 -21.82 36.13 -7.85
N ALA A 674 -21.35 36.51 -6.66
CA ALA A 674 -21.52 37.87 -6.15
C ALA A 674 -20.79 38.89 -7.05
N PHE A 675 -19.57 38.57 -7.47
CA PHE A 675 -18.80 39.39 -8.42
C PHE A 675 -19.47 39.49 -9.79
N ALA A 676 -20.01 38.38 -10.31
CA ALA A 676 -20.74 38.38 -11.58
C ALA A 676 -21.96 39.32 -11.53
N ARG A 677 -22.71 39.32 -10.42
CA ARG A 677 -23.86 40.21 -10.24
C ARG A 677 -23.45 41.68 -10.07
N ALA A 678 -22.44 41.95 -9.25
CA ALA A 678 -21.99 43.31 -8.98
C ALA A 678 -21.42 43.98 -10.24
N THR A 679 -20.62 43.26 -11.04
CA THR A 679 -20.07 43.79 -12.30
C THR A 679 -21.14 43.99 -13.38
N ALA A 680 -22.16 43.12 -13.44
CA ALA A 680 -23.31 43.36 -14.32
C ALA A 680 -24.09 44.63 -13.95
N GLN A 681 -24.27 44.88 -12.65
CA GLN A 681 -24.99 46.06 -12.14
C GLN A 681 -24.20 47.36 -12.29
N ALA A 682 -22.87 47.30 -12.23
CA ALA A 682 -22.00 48.46 -12.38
C ALA A 682 -22.08 49.09 -13.78
N GLY A 683 -22.34 48.27 -14.82
CA GLY A 683 -22.53 48.76 -16.18
C GLY A 683 -21.30 49.46 -16.77
N SER A 684 -20.09 49.06 -16.38
CA SER A 684 -18.79 49.58 -16.84
C SER A 684 -17.88 48.43 -17.30
N ASP A 685 -16.96 48.71 -18.22
CA ASP A 685 -15.92 47.77 -18.69
C ASP A 685 -14.68 47.72 -17.76
N GLY A 686 -14.89 48.08 -16.48
CA GLY A 686 -13.96 47.86 -15.40
C GLY A 686 -14.63 47.83 -14.04
N ILE A 687 -13.83 47.65 -13.00
CA ILE A 687 -14.30 47.49 -11.63
C ILE A 687 -13.79 48.66 -10.78
N PRO A 688 -14.66 49.64 -10.45
CA PRO A 688 -14.35 50.64 -9.45
C PRO A 688 -14.10 50.01 -8.08
N LEU A 689 -13.29 50.64 -7.24
CA LEU A 689 -13.02 50.19 -5.87
C LEU A 689 -14.33 49.98 -5.06
N THR A 690 -15.32 50.85 -5.26
CA THR A 690 -16.64 50.73 -4.62
C THR A 690 -17.38 49.45 -5.01
N VAL A 691 -17.31 49.05 -6.28
CA VAL A 691 -17.92 47.81 -6.80
C VAL A 691 -17.15 46.60 -6.31
N LEU A 692 -15.81 46.66 -6.31
CA LEU A 692 -14.95 45.59 -5.79
C LEU A 692 -15.21 45.33 -4.29
N ALA A 693 -15.28 46.38 -3.48
CA ALA A 693 -15.59 46.29 -2.06
C ALA A 693 -17.00 45.70 -1.83
N ALA A 694 -18.01 46.23 -2.54
CA ALA A 694 -19.39 45.75 -2.43
C ALA A 694 -19.55 44.27 -2.87
N ALA A 695 -18.90 43.87 -3.96
CA ALA A 695 -18.90 42.48 -4.43
C ALA A 695 -18.27 41.53 -3.41
N SER A 696 -17.14 41.94 -2.82
CA SER A 696 -16.41 41.15 -1.82
C SER A 696 -17.22 41.03 -0.52
N ALA A 697 -17.89 42.10 -0.10
CA ALA A 697 -18.77 42.11 1.08
C ALA A 697 -20.00 41.21 0.90
N GLU A 698 -20.66 41.28 -0.27
CA GLU A 698 -21.77 40.39 -0.58
C GLU A 698 -21.32 38.92 -0.68
N GLY A 699 -20.15 38.68 -1.28
CA GLY A 699 -19.53 37.36 -1.30
C GLY A 699 -19.29 36.81 0.10
N LEU A 700 -18.70 37.60 1.00
CA LEU A 700 -18.49 37.22 2.41
C LEU A 700 -19.81 36.92 3.12
N ARG A 701 -20.85 37.74 2.92
CA ARG A 701 -22.19 37.52 3.50
C ARG A 701 -22.74 36.16 3.07
N ILE A 702 -22.68 35.85 1.78
CA ILE A 702 -23.17 34.58 1.24
C ILE A 702 -22.36 33.39 1.78
N VAL A 703 -21.02 33.50 1.80
CA VAL A 703 -20.16 32.44 2.33
C VAL A 703 -20.45 32.17 3.81
N ARG A 704 -20.70 33.22 4.61
CA ARG A 704 -21.11 33.07 6.02
C ARG A 704 -22.47 32.39 6.18
N GLU A 705 -23.46 32.80 5.38
CA GLU A 705 -24.81 32.23 5.45
C GLU A 705 -24.86 30.77 5.02
N LEU A 706 -24.15 30.40 3.95
CA LEU A 706 -24.10 29.03 3.45
C LEU A 706 -23.19 28.14 4.29
N GLY A 707 -22.03 28.64 4.70
CA GLY A 707 -21.02 27.88 5.43
C GLY A 707 -21.23 27.84 6.94
N GLY A 708 -22.00 28.77 7.51
CA GLY A 708 -22.25 28.88 8.95
C GLY A 708 -21.01 29.18 9.80
N ALA A 709 -19.93 29.67 9.17
CA ALA A 709 -18.65 29.98 9.79
C ALA A 709 -18.48 31.48 10.06
N SER A 710 -17.74 31.80 11.12
CA SER A 710 -17.35 33.15 11.53
C SER A 710 -15.83 33.26 11.69
N ALA A 711 -15.29 34.47 11.78
CA ALA A 711 -13.88 34.65 12.14
C ALA A 711 -13.56 33.94 13.48
N GLY A 712 -12.40 33.29 13.50
CA GLY A 712 -11.92 32.39 14.54
C GLY A 712 -12.35 30.94 14.39
N ASP A 713 -13.14 30.58 13.37
CA ASP A 713 -13.57 29.18 13.14
C ASP A 713 -12.55 28.34 12.37
N ARG A 714 -11.47 28.97 11.90
CA ARG A 714 -10.41 28.38 11.08
C ARG A 714 -10.93 27.89 9.74
N THR A 715 -11.32 28.84 8.90
CA THR A 715 -11.83 28.61 7.55
C THR A 715 -11.39 29.75 6.63
N MET A 716 -11.80 29.69 5.37
CA MET A 716 -11.61 30.77 4.40
C MET A 716 -12.11 32.15 4.89
N ILE A 717 -13.06 32.18 5.84
CA ILE A 717 -13.56 33.42 6.46
C ILE A 717 -12.45 34.19 7.17
N ASP A 718 -11.49 33.50 7.77
CA ASP A 718 -10.42 34.12 8.55
C ASP A 718 -9.46 34.96 7.69
N ALA A 719 -9.37 34.66 6.39
CA ALA A 719 -8.71 35.52 5.41
C ALA A 719 -9.69 36.48 4.73
N LEU A 720 -10.92 36.03 4.42
CA LEU A 720 -11.88 36.79 3.64
C LEU A 720 -12.41 38.02 4.38
N GLU A 721 -12.79 37.86 5.65
CA GLU A 721 -13.39 38.94 6.43
C GLU A 721 -12.42 40.10 6.70
N PRO A 722 -11.15 39.88 7.11
CA PRO A 722 -10.18 40.96 7.22
C PRO A 722 -9.92 41.67 5.89
N ALA A 723 -9.85 40.92 4.78
CA ALA A 723 -9.64 41.49 3.45
C ALA A 723 -10.79 42.39 3.00
N VAL A 724 -12.03 41.93 3.18
CA VAL A 724 -13.25 42.70 2.89
C VAL A 724 -13.31 43.97 3.75
N THR A 725 -13.02 43.86 5.05
CA THR A 725 -13.01 45.00 5.97
C THR A 725 -12.00 46.06 5.51
N ALA A 726 -10.81 45.64 5.09
CA ALA A 726 -9.78 46.54 4.57
C ALA A 726 -10.22 47.22 3.26
N LEU A 727 -10.88 46.51 2.35
CA LEU A 727 -11.44 47.07 1.11
C LEU A 727 -12.54 48.10 1.38
N GLU A 728 -13.48 47.80 2.28
CA GLU A 728 -14.56 48.72 2.65
C GLU A 728 -14.03 49.98 3.34
N GLN A 729 -13.00 49.86 4.17
CA GLN A 729 -12.33 50.99 4.79
C GLN A 729 -11.62 51.85 3.73
N ALA A 730 -10.79 51.25 2.90
CA ALA A 730 -10.08 51.94 1.83
C ALA A 730 -11.03 52.64 0.85
N SER A 731 -12.17 52.00 0.54
CA SER A 731 -13.21 52.59 -0.30
C SER A 731 -13.88 53.82 0.35
N ARG A 732 -14.11 53.82 1.66
CA ARG A 732 -14.67 54.98 2.39
C ARG A 732 -13.69 56.13 2.51
N GLU A 733 -12.40 55.81 2.62
CA GLU A 733 -11.31 56.79 2.73
C GLU A 733 -10.89 57.36 1.37
N GLY A 734 -11.42 56.83 0.26
CA GLY A 734 -11.07 57.26 -1.09
C GLY A 734 -9.63 56.91 -1.48
N ALA A 735 -9.10 55.79 -0.95
CA ALA A 735 -7.78 55.30 -1.29
C ALA A 735 -7.71 54.87 -2.76
N SER A 736 -6.51 54.94 -3.35
CA SER A 736 -6.27 54.42 -4.70
C SER A 736 -6.46 52.90 -4.75
N LEU A 737 -6.93 52.37 -5.88
CA LEU A 737 -7.16 50.94 -6.06
C LEU A 737 -5.95 50.04 -5.73
N PRO A 738 -4.68 50.35 -6.14
CA PRO A 738 -3.52 49.54 -5.78
C PRO A 738 -3.28 49.47 -4.28
N ALA A 739 -3.46 50.60 -3.57
CA ALA A 739 -3.30 50.64 -2.12
C ALA A 739 -4.39 49.84 -1.39
N ALA A 740 -5.63 49.93 -1.86
CA ALA A 740 -6.75 49.17 -1.30
C ALA A 740 -6.57 47.66 -1.45
N LEU A 741 -6.12 47.19 -2.63
CA LEU A 741 -5.85 45.77 -2.89
C LEU A 741 -4.64 45.25 -2.10
N ALA A 742 -3.57 46.05 -1.99
CA ALA A 742 -2.42 45.69 -1.15
C ALA A 742 -2.82 45.57 0.33
N ALA A 743 -3.68 46.47 0.83
CA ALA A 743 -4.21 46.38 2.20
C ALA A 743 -5.08 45.13 2.38
N ALA A 744 -5.92 44.80 1.41
CA ALA A 744 -6.76 43.59 1.42
C ALA A 744 -5.93 42.31 1.42
N ALA A 745 -4.90 42.22 0.56
CA ALA A 745 -4.00 41.08 0.48
C ALA A 745 -3.19 40.91 1.78
N GLY A 746 -2.66 41.99 2.35
CA GLY A 746 -1.95 41.95 3.63
C GLY A 746 -2.84 41.56 4.82
N ALA A 747 -4.10 41.99 4.81
CA ALA A 747 -5.09 41.57 5.80
C ALA A 747 -5.45 40.08 5.66
N ALA A 748 -5.65 39.60 4.42
CA ALA A 748 -5.89 38.19 4.13
C ALA A 748 -4.71 37.31 4.58
N ASP A 749 -3.47 37.72 4.29
CA ASP A 749 -2.24 37.03 4.69
C ASP A 749 -2.10 36.92 6.20
N SER A 750 -2.42 38.00 6.91
CA SER A 750 -2.46 38.00 8.37
C SER A 750 -3.52 37.04 8.90
N GLY A 751 -4.68 36.98 8.25
CA GLY A 751 -5.73 36.00 8.51
C GLY A 751 -5.26 34.56 8.32
N VAL A 752 -4.62 34.26 7.19
CA VAL A 752 -4.01 32.94 6.90
C VAL A 752 -3.05 32.54 8.01
N ARG A 753 -2.09 33.40 8.37
CA ARG A 753 -1.13 33.09 9.45
C ARG A 753 -1.83 32.80 10.78
N ALA A 754 -2.88 33.57 11.10
CA ALA A 754 -3.63 33.38 12.34
C ALA A 754 -4.33 32.02 12.40
N THR A 755 -4.74 31.45 11.26
CA THR A 755 -5.40 30.14 11.22
C THR A 755 -4.55 28.99 11.78
N ALA A 756 -3.21 29.09 11.71
CA ALA A 756 -2.30 28.07 12.24
C ALA A 756 -2.43 27.91 13.77
N GLU A 757 -2.78 28.98 14.48
CA GLU A 757 -2.91 28.99 15.94
C GLU A 757 -4.36 28.72 16.41
N MET A 758 -5.32 28.69 15.48
CA MET A 758 -6.73 28.50 15.79
C MET A 758 -7.11 27.03 15.94
N THR A 759 -8.02 26.76 16.86
CA THR A 759 -8.74 25.47 16.93
C THR A 759 -9.95 25.56 15.99
N ALA A 760 -10.05 24.64 15.03
CA ALA A 760 -11.15 24.63 14.09
C ALA A 760 -12.49 24.35 14.78
N ARG A 761 -13.51 25.16 14.44
CA ARG A 761 -14.88 24.99 14.94
C ARG A 761 -15.89 24.66 13.85
N ARG A 762 -15.47 24.78 12.59
CA ARG A 762 -16.25 24.48 11.38
C ARG A 762 -15.42 23.69 10.38
N GLY A 763 -16.08 23.16 9.35
CA GLY A 763 -15.45 22.31 8.33
C GLY A 763 -14.98 20.96 8.87
N ARG A 764 -14.35 20.15 8.01
CA ARG A 764 -13.82 18.83 8.38
C ARG A 764 -12.68 18.92 9.40
N ALA A 765 -11.94 20.04 9.39
CA ALA A 765 -10.92 20.36 10.38
C ALA A 765 -11.44 20.35 11.83
N SER A 766 -12.71 20.67 12.05
CA SER A 766 -13.30 20.69 13.40
C SER A 766 -13.32 19.33 14.11
N TYR A 767 -13.24 18.22 13.36
CA TYR A 767 -13.16 16.87 13.94
C TYR A 767 -11.78 16.55 14.53
N LEU A 768 -10.74 17.29 14.14
CA LEU A 768 -9.35 17.06 14.56
C LEU A 768 -8.98 17.81 15.86
N GLY A 769 -9.79 18.79 16.28
CA GLY A 769 -9.51 19.60 17.46
C GLY A 769 -8.12 20.25 17.42
N ASP A 770 -7.34 20.11 18.49
CA ASP A 770 -6.02 20.72 18.61
C ASP A 770 -4.93 20.04 17.74
N SER A 771 -5.19 18.85 17.20
CA SER A 771 -4.24 18.12 16.34
C SER A 771 -3.94 18.85 15.03
N ALA A 772 -4.81 19.77 14.61
CA ALA A 772 -4.60 20.56 13.41
C ALA A 772 -3.75 21.83 13.67
N ARG A 773 -3.40 22.19 14.92
CA ARG A 773 -2.59 23.40 15.21
C ARG A 773 -1.21 23.32 14.54
N GLY A 774 -0.68 24.48 14.16
CA GLY A 774 0.60 24.62 13.46
C GLY A 774 0.49 24.51 11.92
N VAL A 775 -0.72 24.31 11.39
CA VAL A 775 -0.98 24.22 9.94
C VAL A 775 -2.00 25.29 9.55
N VAL A 776 -1.72 26.08 8.52
CA VAL A 776 -2.67 27.08 8.00
C VAL A 776 -3.86 26.43 7.30
N ASP A 777 -5.02 27.09 7.30
CA ASP A 777 -6.21 26.63 6.58
C ASP A 777 -6.02 26.80 5.05
N PRO A 778 -6.18 25.73 4.24
CA PRO A 778 -6.01 25.80 2.79
C PRO A 778 -7.09 26.68 2.12
N GLY A 779 -8.30 26.77 2.69
CA GLY A 779 -9.34 27.69 2.22
C GLY A 779 -8.94 29.17 2.36
N ALA A 780 -8.39 29.54 3.51
CA ALA A 780 -7.85 30.87 3.76
C ALA A 780 -6.68 31.22 2.82
N VAL A 781 -5.80 30.25 2.54
CA VAL A 781 -4.68 30.41 1.60
C VAL A 781 -5.19 30.76 0.19
N VAL A 782 -6.20 30.05 -0.32
CA VAL A 782 -6.79 30.35 -1.62
C VAL A 782 -7.44 31.75 -1.65
N VAL A 783 -8.09 32.16 -0.56
CA VAL A 783 -8.65 33.52 -0.45
C VAL A 783 -7.56 34.60 -0.47
N HIS A 784 -6.44 34.40 0.24
CA HIS A 784 -5.29 35.29 0.12
C HIS A 784 -4.86 35.40 -1.34
N TRP A 785 -4.65 34.28 -2.02
CA TRP A 785 -4.14 34.28 -3.40
C TRP A 785 -5.06 35.03 -4.36
N PHE A 786 -6.37 35.02 -4.11
CA PHE A 786 -7.32 35.84 -4.86
C PHE A 786 -6.98 37.34 -4.78
N PHE A 787 -6.73 37.91 -3.60
CA PHE A 787 -6.38 39.34 -3.47
C PHE A 787 -4.93 39.66 -3.85
N ASP A 788 -4.00 38.76 -3.55
CA ASP A 788 -2.56 38.95 -3.82
C ASP A 788 -2.25 38.97 -5.33
N THR A 789 -2.85 38.06 -6.10
CA THR A 789 -2.69 38.04 -7.57
C THR A 789 -3.26 39.30 -8.23
N ALA A 790 -4.35 39.88 -7.69
CA ALA A 790 -4.89 41.16 -8.15
C ALA A 790 -3.87 42.29 -7.95
N THR A 791 -3.25 42.32 -6.77
CA THR A 791 -2.23 43.32 -6.41
C THR A 791 -1.01 43.22 -7.33
N ALA A 792 -0.53 42.00 -7.59
CA ALA A 792 0.61 41.75 -8.47
C ALA A 792 0.33 42.24 -9.91
N VAL A 793 -0.82 41.90 -10.48
CA VAL A 793 -1.20 42.31 -11.84
C VAL A 793 -1.29 43.82 -11.98
N ILE A 794 -1.88 44.51 -11.01
CA ILE A 794 -2.00 45.98 -11.03
C ILE A 794 -0.63 46.63 -10.89
N ARG A 795 0.23 46.12 -10.00
CA ARG A 795 1.60 46.63 -9.84
C ARG A 795 2.37 46.54 -11.16
N ASP A 796 2.34 45.38 -11.80
CA ASP A 796 3.14 45.12 -12.99
C ASP A 796 2.62 45.90 -14.22
N SER A 797 1.30 45.99 -14.38
CA SER A 797 0.67 46.73 -15.48
C SER A 797 0.83 48.25 -15.35
N ARG A 798 0.69 48.81 -14.15
CA ARG A 798 0.81 50.26 -13.93
C ARG A 798 2.27 50.74 -13.84
N ALA A 799 3.21 49.88 -13.43
CA ALA A 799 4.65 50.15 -13.57
C ALA A 799 5.07 50.29 -15.03
N HIS A 800 4.54 49.45 -15.93
CA HIS A 800 4.79 49.55 -17.38
C HIS A 800 4.22 50.82 -18.01
N ARG A 801 3.10 51.37 -17.50
CA ARG A 801 2.52 52.63 -17.99
C ARG A 801 3.24 53.89 -17.52
N THR A 802 3.88 53.84 -16.36
CA THR A 802 4.50 55.02 -15.70
C THR A 802 6.02 55.08 -15.83
N GLY A 803 6.68 53.98 -16.22
CA GLY A 803 8.14 53.91 -16.29
C GLY A 803 8.84 53.91 -14.92
N VAL A 804 8.08 53.83 -13.82
CA VAL A 804 8.57 53.87 -12.44
C VAL A 804 8.68 52.45 -11.88
N ARG A 805 9.89 52.07 -11.43
CA ARG A 805 10.09 50.87 -10.58
C ARG A 805 9.80 51.25 -9.12
N TRP A 806 8.89 50.52 -8.48
CA TRP A 806 8.63 50.61 -7.04
C TRP A 806 9.70 49.82 -6.27
N PRO A 807 10.06 50.20 -5.03
CA PRO A 807 11.03 49.46 -4.21
C PRO A 807 10.50 48.06 -3.85
N GLU A 808 11.41 47.07 -3.81
CA GLU A 808 11.14 45.65 -3.51
C GLU A 808 10.45 45.38 -2.18
#